data_AF-A0A7W8EIA0-F1
#
_entry.id   AF-A0A7W8EIA0-F1
#
_cell.length_a   1.000
_cell.length_b   1.000
_cell.length_c   1.000
_cell.angle_alpha   90.00
_cell.angle_beta   90.00
_cell.angle_gamma   90.00
#
_symmetry.space_group_name_H-M   'P 1'
#
loop_
_entity.id
_entity.type
_entity.pdbx_description
1 polymer ?
#
loop_
_entity_poly.entity_id
_entity_poly.type
_entity_poly.pdbx_seq_one_letter_code
_entity_poly.pdbx_strand_id
1 'polypeptide(L)'
;MRLLASLLMLIPMLVAADPAYQVLVFSKTAGFRHDSIPAGVQAIRDLGAANNFTVTATETWPSSLSGYRAVIFLNTTGDVLDNAQQSAFESYINGGGGYVGVHAAADTEYNWPFYGQTVGAYFSSHPAIQQATVRNEDRAHAATAHLGATWTRTDEWYNYRANPRSAVRVLQNLDEGTYSGGDMGDHPITWCHTRGSGRAFYTGLGHTQESYSDPAFRALLLGGIRYAAGMVKADCRPESGYTPLMGSGWSQAGPGGFTIADGTWSSFGGMGLRWHSAKEFSSYSLKLDWRMAGDDNSGVFVGFPPSGDPNSAVNNGYEVQIDATDTPDRTTGSIYGFKAPDTAARDAALNPPGAWNAFELLVEGERLQVFLNGVKVNDFTNTDPSRSLLQGHIGLQNHGEGDDVAFRNIRIKELGGGAVEGESYTSQSGVQPASHAGASGGRTVGYIDNGDWAGYSSVSTAGATGFTARVSSGGAGGTVTVRSGSQTGPVLGSVTVPGTGGWDNFQTVSTTLNGSGTGPVFLTFSGGSGSLFDVDTFSLTRSNATTAEGESCSSQSGVQPADHANASAGRTLGYIENGDWAGYSSVSTAGATGFSARISSGGSGGAIQIRSGSQTGTLLGQVTVPVTGGWENFQTVSTTLTGPATGPLFLVFTGGAGFLFDLDTLTLTRG
;
A
#
# COMPACT_ATOMS: atom_id res chain seq x y z
N MET A 1 13.88 52.62 -38.36
CA MET A 1 13.11 51.43 -37.95
C MET A 1 13.61 51.01 -36.59
N ARG A 2 12.78 51.11 -35.55
CA ARG A 2 13.15 50.86 -34.14
C ARG A 2 13.14 49.35 -33.88
N LEU A 3 14.21 48.81 -33.29
CA LEU A 3 14.19 47.49 -32.67
C LEU A 3 13.31 47.56 -31.41
N LEU A 4 12.25 46.75 -31.38
CA LEU A 4 11.49 46.45 -30.17
C LEU A 4 12.08 45.18 -29.55
N ALA A 5 12.76 45.34 -28.42
CA ALA A 5 13.09 44.24 -27.53
C ALA A 5 11.80 43.81 -26.81
N SER A 6 11.33 42.59 -27.08
CA SER A 6 10.25 41.97 -26.30
C SER A 6 10.81 41.57 -24.94
N LEU A 7 10.43 42.33 -23.92
CA LEU A 7 10.65 42.01 -22.52
C LEU A 7 9.71 40.84 -22.16
N LEU A 8 10.24 39.63 -22.01
CA LEU A 8 9.50 38.50 -21.44
C LEU A 8 9.27 38.81 -19.95
N MET A 9 8.06 39.25 -19.59
CA MET A 9 7.63 39.27 -18.19
C MET A 9 7.44 37.82 -17.74
N LEU A 10 8.35 37.30 -16.91
CA LEU A 10 8.04 36.16 -16.05
C LEU A 10 6.92 36.61 -15.11
N ILE A 11 5.69 36.17 -15.37
CA ILE A 11 4.62 36.20 -14.38
C ILE A 11 4.89 35.00 -13.47
N PRO A 12 5.26 35.18 -12.19
CA PRO A 12 5.31 34.06 -11.27
C PRO A 12 3.88 33.53 -11.13
N MET A 13 3.62 32.31 -11.58
CA MET A 13 2.36 31.64 -11.31
C MET A 13 2.22 31.51 -9.79
N LEU A 14 1.21 32.16 -9.22
CA LEU A 14 0.81 31.92 -7.84
C LEU A 14 0.31 30.48 -7.75
N VAL A 15 0.93 29.66 -6.91
CA VAL A 15 0.30 28.43 -6.40
C VAL A 15 -1.06 28.84 -5.85
N ALA A 16 -2.14 28.21 -6.34
CA ALA A 16 -3.48 28.51 -5.84
C ALA A 16 -3.51 28.31 -4.32
N ALA A 17 -3.79 29.38 -3.58
CA ALA A 17 -3.91 29.31 -2.14
C ALA A 17 -5.07 28.37 -1.74
N ASP A 18 -4.92 27.66 -0.62
CA ASP A 18 -6.00 26.84 -0.07
C ASP A 18 -7.29 27.69 0.06
N PRO A 19 -8.49 27.14 -0.20
CA PRO A 19 -9.74 27.82 0.12
C PRO A 19 -9.80 28.11 1.62
N ALA A 20 -10.56 29.12 2.06
CA ALA A 20 -10.60 29.44 3.49
C ALA A 20 -11.22 28.30 4.33
N TYR A 21 -10.59 27.92 5.45
CA TYR A 21 -11.11 26.90 6.38
C TYR A 21 -10.87 27.25 7.86
N GLN A 22 -11.44 26.46 8.76
CA GLN A 22 -11.26 26.63 10.21
C GLN A 22 -10.67 25.36 10.81
N VAL A 23 -9.81 25.52 11.81
CA VAL A 23 -9.28 24.43 12.64
C VAL A 23 -9.51 24.72 14.12
N LEU A 24 -9.73 23.66 14.89
CA LEU A 24 -9.82 23.72 16.34
C LEU A 24 -8.50 23.25 16.93
N VAL A 25 -7.88 24.04 17.80
CA VAL A 25 -6.76 23.59 18.64
C VAL A 25 -7.30 23.30 20.03
N PHE A 26 -7.33 22.02 20.38
CA PHE A 26 -7.72 21.53 21.68
C PHE A 26 -6.47 21.15 22.49
N SER A 27 -6.31 21.72 23.67
CA SER A 27 -5.08 21.59 24.48
C SER A 27 -5.34 21.32 25.96
N LYS A 28 -6.51 20.76 26.29
CA LYS A 28 -6.83 20.35 27.66
C LYS A 28 -5.89 19.24 28.11
N THR A 29 -5.46 19.30 29.37
CA THR A 29 -4.64 18.28 30.01
C THR A 29 -5.28 17.85 31.33
N ALA A 30 -5.44 16.55 31.53
CA ALA A 30 -5.77 15.91 32.81
C ALA A 30 -4.53 15.25 33.46
N GLY A 31 -3.39 15.23 32.76
CA GLY A 31 -2.09 14.77 33.24
C GLY A 31 -1.03 15.88 33.20
N PHE A 32 0.19 15.53 32.78
CA PHE A 32 1.31 16.49 32.69
C PHE A 32 0.98 17.65 31.73
N ARG A 33 1.34 18.86 32.14
CA ARG A 33 1.12 20.08 31.36
C ARG A 33 2.43 20.54 30.74
N HIS A 34 2.46 20.60 29.41
CA HIS A 34 3.64 21.04 28.67
C HIS A 34 3.70 22.57 28.58
N ASP A 35 4.83 23.16 28.97
CA ASP A 35 5.10 24.61 28.87
C ASP A 35 5.13 25.11 27.42
N SER A 36 5.24 24.19 26.44
CA SER A 36 5.23 24.51 25.01
C SER A 36 3.86 24.79 24.41
N ILE A 37 2.77 24.52 25.14
CA ILE A 37 1.40 24.70 24.62
C ILE A 37 1.11 26.14 24.17
N PRO A 38 1.43 27.20 24.94
CA PRO A 38 1.26 28.57 24.47
C PRO A 38 2.03 28.87 23.18
N ALA A 39 3.28 28.40 23.07
CA ALA A 39 4.10 28.56 21.87
C ALA A 39 3.50 27.82 20.67
N GLY A 40 2.97 26.60 20.88
CA GLY A 40 2.31 25.82 19.84
C GLY A 40 1.00 26.42 19.35
N VAL A 41 0.17 26.94 20.26
CA VAL A 41 -1.06 27.66 19.89
C VAL A 41 -0.72 28.88 19.04
N GLN A 42 0.30 29.66 19.43
CA GLN A 42 0.71 30.83 18.67
C GLN A 42 1.26 30.45 17.29
N ALA A 43 2.12 29.43 17.21
CA ALA A 43 2.65 28.95 15.94
C ALA A 43 1.56 28.51 14.96
N ILE A 44 0.54 27.79 15.44
CA ILE A 44 -0.58 27.35 14.60
C ILE A 44 -1.44 28.55 14.16
N ARG A 45 -1.63 29.57 15.01
CA ARG A 45 -2.31 30.82 14.62
C ARG A 45 -1.55 31.57 13.52
N ASP A 46 -0.24 31.69 13.64
CA ASP A 46 0.60 32.32 12.61
C ASP A 46 0.52 31.55 11.29
N LEU A 47 0.59 30.21 11.35
CA LEU A 47 0.43 29.35 10.18
C LEU A 47 -0.95 29.56 9.55
N GLY A 48 -2.00 29.68 10.35
CA GLY A 48 -3.36 29.97 9.88
C GLY A 48 -3.48 31.30 9.16
N ALA A 49 -2.93 32.35 9.76
CA ALA A 49 -2.90 33.69 9.15
C ALA A 49 -2.15 33.70 7.80
N ALA A 50 -1.11 32.88 7.66
CA ALA A 50 -0.32 32.78 6.44
C ALA A 50 -0.91 31.84 5.37
N ASN A 51 -1.81 30.92 5.73
CA ASN A 51 -2.27 29.82 4.85
C ASN A 51 -3.81 29.68 4.80
N ASN A 52 -4.52 30.79 4.96
CA ASN A 52 -5.97 30.89 4.77
C ASN A 52 -6.80 29.97 5.68
N PHE A 53 -6.37 29.77 6.93
CA PHE A 53 -7.22 29.11 7.93
C PHE A 53 -7.29 29.86 9.25
N THR A 54 -8.47 29.84 9.88
CA THR A 54 -8.67 30.42 11.21
C THR A 54 -8.49 29.36 12.30
N VAL A 55 -8.04 29.81 13.47
CA VAL A 55 -7.73 28.93 14.59
C VAL A 55 -8.60 29.32 15.79
N THR A 56 -9.45 28.39 16.22
CA THR A 56 -10.10 28.45 17.54
C THR A 56 -9.27 27.61 18.50
N ALA A 57 -8.59 28.25 19.47
CA ALA A 57 -7.86 27.53 20.51
C ALA A 57 -8.69 27.48 21.80
N THR A 58 -8.84 26.29 22.39
CA THR A 58 -9.68 26.07 23.57
C THR A 58 -9.16 24.89 24.42
N GLU A 59 -9.51 24.90 25.70
CA GLU A 59 -9.37 23.77 26.62
C GLU A 59 -10.74 23.24 27.06
N THR A 60 -11.83 23.89 26.62
CA THR A 60 -13.21 23.42 26.79
C THR A 60 -13.70 22.84 25.47
N TRP A 61 -14.25 21.62 25.50
CA TRP A 61 -14.78 20.97 24.31
C TRP A 61 -15.96 21.77 23.73
N PRO A 62 -15.98 22.06 22.41
CA PRO A 62 -17.07 22.82 21.81
C PRO A 62 -18.35 22.00 21.69
N SER A 63 -19.49 22.69 21.58
CA SER A 63 -20.80 22.03 21.38
C SER A 63 -20.96 21.37 20.01
N SER A 64 -20.14 21.74 19.02
CA SER A 64 -20.12 21.13 17.69
C SER A 64 -18.73 21.21 17.05
N LEU A 65 -18.40 20.20 16.24
CA LEU A 65 -17.19 20.14 15.43
C LEU A 65 -17.41 20.43 13.93
N SER A 66 -18.66 20.59 13.48
CA SER A 66 -19.01 20.64 12.05
C SER A 66 -18.39 21.81 11.28
N GLY A 67 -18.00 22.89 11.96
CA GLY A 67 -17.33 24.04 11.35
C GLY A 67 -15.83 23.87 11.10
N TYR A 68 -15.21 22.83 11.67
CA TYR A 68 -13.75 22.65 11.64
C TYR A 68 -13.34 21.56 10.65
N ARG A 69 -12.43 21.89 9.73
CA ARG A 69 -11.84 20.90 8.81
C ARG A 69 -10.87 19.95 9.49
N ALA A 70 -10.21 20.41 10.56
CA ALA A 70 -9.37 19.58 11.41
C ALA A 70 -9.48 19.97 12.88
N VAL A 71 -9.37 18.99 13.75
CA VAL A 71 -9.21 19.13 15.20
C VAL A 71 -7.78 18.72 15.56
N ILE A 72 -7.05 19.63 16.19
CA ILE A 72 -5.65 19.49 16.57
C ILE A 72 -5.60 19.26 18.08
N PHE A 73 -5.13 18.09 18.50
CA PHE A 73 -4.81 17.78 19.88
C PHE A 73 -3.35 18.19 20.11
N LEU A 74 -3.17 19.37 20.71
CA LEU A 74 -1.86 19.96 20.94
C LEU A 74 -1.41 19.66 22.37
N ASN A 75 -0.53 18.68 22.53
CA ASN A 75 0.03 18.26 23.82
C ASN A 75 -1.02 17.97 24.90
N THR A 76 -2.16 17.39 24.52
CA THR A 76 -3.15 16.89 25.48
C THR A 76 -2.56 15.74 26.29
N THR A 77 -3.02 15.51 27.52
CA THR A 77 -2.59 14.38 28.36
C THR A 77 -3.73 13.88 29.23
N GLY A 78 -3.78 12.58 29.50
CA GLY A 78 -4.79 11.94 30.34
C GLY A 78 -6.16 11.77 29.68
N ASP A 79 -7.19 11.63 30.52
CA ASP A 79 -8.59 11.45 30.10
C ASP A 79 -9.27 12.83 30.07
N VAL A 80 -9.51 13.36 28.87
CA VAL A 80 -9.86 14.78 28.65
C VAL A 80 -11.27 14.97 28.11
N LEU A 81 -11.87 13.91 27.55
CA LEU A 81 -13.22 13.88 26.99
C LEU A 81 -14.14 12.96 27.80
N ASP A 82 -15.37 13.41 28.04
CA ASP A 82 -16.43 12.51 28.53
C ASP A 82 -17.03 11.66 27.40
N ASN A 83 -17.85 10.65 27.74
CA ASN A 83 -18.47 9.74 26.77
C ASN A 83 -19.26 10.44 25.65
N ALA A 84 -19.91 11.57 25.94
CA ALA A 84 -20.68 12.31 24.94
C ALA A 84 -19.74 13.04 23.98
N GLN A 85 -18.66 13.61 24.50
CA GLN A 85 -17.60 14.27 23.71
C GLN A 85 -16.83 13.26 22.85
N GLN A 86 -16.52 12.08 23.40
CA GLN A 86 -15.94 10.96 22.66
C GLN A 86 -16.83 10.58 21.48
N SER A 87 -18.13 10.33 21.72
CA SER A 87 -19.11 10.00 20.68
C SER A 87 -19.22 11.07 19.59
N ALA A 88 -19.15 12.35 19.97
CA ALA A 88 -19.15 13.47 19.03
C ALA A 88 -17.88 13.50 18.17
N PHE A 89 -16.72 13.17 18.75
CA PHE A 89 -15.46 13.08 18.02
C PHE A 89 -15.43 11.86 17.07
N GLU A 90 -15.94 10.69 17.47
CA GLU A 90 -16.07 9.55 16.56
C GLU A 90 -16.93 9.91 15.36
N SER A 91 -18.09 10.53 15.61
CA SER A 91 -19.01 10.96 14.56
C SER A 91 -18.36 11.97 13.63
N TYR A 92 -17.58 12.90 14.16
CA TYR A 92 -16.81 13.88 13.38
C TYR A 92 -15.79 13.20 12.45
N ILE A 93 -14.97 12.28 12.97
CA ILE A 93 -13.97 11.56 12.17
C ILE A 93 -14.64 10.67 11.13
N ASN A 94 -15.66 9.89 11.51
CA ASN A 94 -16.40 9.01 10.60
C ASN A 94 -17.15 9.80 9.52
N GLY A 95 -17.55 11.05 9.82
CA GLY A 95 -18.13 12.00 8.87
C GLY A 95 -17.11 12.70 7.95
N GLY A 96 -15.84 12.33 8.00
CA GLY A 96 -14.80 12.87 7.13
C GLY A 96 -13.95 14.00 7.74
N GLY A 97 -14.08 14.24 9.05
CA GLY A 97 -13.27 15.18 9.81
C GLY A 97 -11.77 14.83 9.86
N GLY A 98 -10.94 15.83 10.12
CA GLY A 98 -9.49 15.69 10.24
C GLY A 98 -9.01 15.67 11.69
N TYR A 99 -8.03 14.83 11.99
CA TYR A 99 -7.33 14.81 13.28
C TYR A 99 -5.84 15.11 13.08
N VAL A 100 -5.29 15.93 13.96
CA VAL A 100 -3.85 16.17 14.10
C VAL A 100 -3.49 15.95 15.56
N GLY A 101 -2.64 14.97 15.87
CA GLY A 101 -2.03 14.81 17.18
C GLY A 101 -0.60 15.35 17.21
N VAL A 102 -0.26 16.12 18.24
CA VAL A 102 1.10 16.65 18.44
C VAL A 102 1.63 16.17 19.77
N HIS A 103 2.81 15.55 19.73
CA HIS A 103 3.62 15.02 20.82
C HIS A 103 2.80 14.26 21.87
N ALA A 104 2.39 14.94 22.95
CA ALA A 104 1.70 14.30 24.06
C ALA A 104 0.28 13.83 23.74
N ALA A 105 -0.26 14.13 22.55
CA ALA A 105 -1.52 13.53 22.10
C ALA A 105 -1.53 11.98 22.17
N ALA A 106 -0.39 11.29 22.08
CA ALA A 106 -0.33 9.85 22.30
C ALA A 106 -0.49 9.42 23.78
N ASP A 107 -0.34 10.35 24.72
CA ASP A 107 -0.57 10.19 26.18
C ASP A 107 -2.01 10.58 26.57
N THR A 108 -2.99 10.35 25.69
CA THR A 108 -4.38 10.80 25.86
C THR A 108 -5.36 9.63 25.64
N GLU A 109 -6.44 9.57 26.41
CA GLU A 109 -7.59 8.65 26.20
C GLU A 109 -7.22 7.14 26.11
N TYR A 110 -6.39 6.63 27.03
CA TYR A 110 -5.90 5.24 27.03
C TYR A 110 -7.00 4.16 27.07
N ASN A 111 -8.15 4.47 27.65
CA ASN A 111 -9.25 3.51 27.84
C ASN A 111 -10.28 3.54 26.71
N TRP A 112 -10.01 4.30 25.65
CA TRP A 112 -10.92 4.48 24.52
C TRP A 112 -10.29 3.99 23.22
N PRO A 113 -10.54 2.72 22.82
CA PRO A 113 -9.88 2.10 21.67
C PRO A 113 -10.04 2.86 20.36
N PHE A 114 -11.15 3.59 20.19
CA PHE A 114 -11.32 4.44 19.01
C PHE A 114 -10.21 5.49 18.93
N TYR A 115 -9.86 6.16 20.03
CA TYR A 115 -8.78 7.13 20.04
C TYR A 115 -7.42 6.49 19.75
N GLY A 116 -7.11 5.36 20.38
CA GLY A 116 -5.86 4.63 20.15
C GLY A 116 -5.62 4.30 18.67
N GLN A 117 -6.67 3.89 17.98
CA GLN A 117 -6.63 3.65 16.53
C GLN A 117 -6.59 4.94 15.70
N THR A 118 -6.95 6.12 16.25
CA THR A 118 -6.93 7.43 15.55
C THR A 118 -5.56 8.09 15.70
N VAL A 119 -4.96 8.01 16.89
CA VAL A 119 -3.60 8.48 17.11
C VAL A 119 -2.58 7.50 16.51
N GLY A 120 -2.91 6.21 16.44
CA GLY A 120 -2.11 5.15 15.82
C GLY A 120 -1.27 4.36 16.81
N ALA A 121 -0.77 5.00 17.86
CA ALA A 121 -0.11 4.32 18.98
C ALA A 121 -0.21 5.15 20.27
N TYR A 122 -0.23 4.46 21.40
CA TYR A 122 -0.26 5.08 22.73
C TYR A 122 1.15 5.27 23.29
N PHE A 123 1.36 6.35 24.04
CA PHE A 123 2.59 6.61 24.77
C PHE A 123 2.91 5.48 25.78
N SER A 124 4.19 5.17 25.92
CA SER A 124 4.74 4.22 26.90
C SER A 124 5.74 4.89 27.85
N SER A 125 6.79 5.50 27.30
CA SER A 125 7.88 6.13 28.06
C SER A 125 8.64 7.12 27.18
N HIS A 126 9.53 7.91 27.77
CA HIS A 126 10.47 8.76 27.04
C HIS A 126 11.78 8.88 27.84
N PRO A 127 12.93 9.12 27.18
CA PRO A 127 14.16 9.50 27.85
C PRO A 127 14.17 11.01 28.15
N ALA A 128 15.30 11.51 28.65
CA ALA A 128 15.53 12.96 28.73
C ALA A 128 15.57 13.59 27.32
N ILE A 129 15.18 14.88 27.26
CA ILE A 129 15.32 15.71 26.06
C ILE A 129 16.77 15.65 25.58
N GLN A 130 16.96 15.26 24.34
CA GLN A 130 18.29 15.12 23.74
C GLN A 130 18.20 15.22 22.21
N GLN A 131 19.34 15.34 21.56
CA GLN A 131 19.41 15.33 20.10
C GLN A 131 19.25 13.90 19.58
N ALA A 132 18.55 13.74 18.46
CA ALA A 132 18.49 12.50 17.68
C ALA A 132 18.40 12.82 16.18
N THR A 133 18.75 11.83 15.35
CA THR A 133 18.50 11.88 13.91
C THR A 133 17.13 11.27 13.60
N VAL A 134 16.29 12.05 12.92
CA VAL A 134 15.02 11.61 12.34
C VAL A 134 15.25 11.26 10.87
N ARG A 135 14.95 10.03 10.46
CA ARG A 135 14.97 9.58 9.07
C ARG A 135 13.61 9.87 8.42
N ASN A 136 13.61 10.54 7.27
CA ASN A 136 12.40 10.83 6.50
C ASN A 136 12.18 9.69 5.48
N GLU A 137 11.25 8.79 5.78
CA GLU A 137 10.95 7.61 4.96
C GLU A 137 10.06 7.94 3.76
N ASP A 138 9.05 8.78 3.97
CA ASP A 138 8.19 9.30 2.92
C ASP A 138 8.36 10.81 2.87
N ARG A 139 8.81 11.31 1.72
CA ARG A 139 8.95 12.75 1.47
C ARG A 139 7.86 13.26 0.52
N ALA A 140 7.03 12.44 -0.09
CA ALA A 140 5.91 12.92 -0.92
C ALA A 140 4.88 13.70 -0.09
N HIS A 141 4.68 13.31 1.17
CA HIS A 141 3.73 13.96 2.06
C HIS A 141 4.12 15.44 2.32
N ALA A 142 3.16 16.35 2.29
CA ALA A 142 3.40 17.79 2.46
C ALA A 142 4.10 18.15 3.78
N ALA A 143 3.94 17.31 4.82
CA ALA A 143 4.59 17.47 6.13
C ALA A 143 6.10 17.15 6.14
N THR A 144 6.61 16.44 5.13
CA THR A 144 8.00 15.98 5.09
C THR A 144 8.72 16.35 3.79
N ALA A 145 8.00 16.92 2.81
CA ALA A 145 8.52 17.22 1.49
C ALA A 145 9.69 18.20 1.44
N HIS A 146 9.74 19.16 2.37
CA HIS A 146 10.80 20.16 2.51
C HIS A 146 12.04 19.65 3.23
N LEU A 147 11.95 18.50 3.90
CA LEU A 147 13.06 17.93 4.67
C LEU A 147 13.98 17.12 3.74
N GLY A 148 15.26 17.03 4.11
CA GLY A 148 16.23 16.11 3.49
C GLY A 148 15.96 14.65 3.82
N ALA A 149 16.82 13.71 3.42
CA ALA A 149 16.69 12.30 3.84
C ALA A 149 16.75 12.12 5.37
N THR A 150 17.50 12.98 6.06
CA THR A 150 17.64 12.97 7.52
C THR A 150 17.48 14.38 8.08
N TRP A 151 16.99 14.48 9.31
CA TRP A 151 16.86 15.72 10.07
C TRP A 151 17.30 15.51 11.50
N THR A 152 18.41 16.11 11.89
CA THR A 152 18.91 16.06 13.27
C THR A 152 18.32 17.22 14.07
N ARG A 153 17.68 16.91 15.20
CA ARG A 153 17.07 17.93 16.06
C ARG A 153 17.01 17.47 17.52
N THR A 154 16.68 18.38 18.41
CA THR A 154 16.49 18.12 19.85
C THR A 154 15.01 18.14 20.20
N ASP A 155 14.52 17.10 20.86
CA ASP A 155 13.15 16.98 21.36
C ASP A 155 13.09 15.93 22.50
N GLU A 156 11.89 15.68 23.03
CA GLU A 156 11.63 14.52 23.90
C GLU A 156 11.08 13.34 23.07
N TRP A 157 11.80 12.21 23.07
CA TRP A 157 11.52 11.08 22.16
C TRP A 157 10.58 10.05 22.77
N TYR A 158 9.32 10.05 22.35
CA TYR A 158 8.32 9.10 22.86
C TYR A 158 8.54 7.68 22.33
N ASN A 159 8.64 6.71 23.24
CA ASN A 159 8.40 5.29 22.98
C ASN A 159 6.90 5.01 23.06
N TYR A 160 6.44 4.03 22.30
CA TYR A 160 5.02 3.68 22.19
C TYR A 160 4.74 2.27 22.71
N ARG A 161 3.50 2.04 23.18
CA ARG A 161 3.07 0.71 23.67
C ARG A 161 3.03 -0.35 22.56
N ALA A 162 2.90 0.08 21.31
CA ALA A 162 2.92 -0.76 20.13
C ALA A 162 3.53 0.00 18.96
N ASN A 163 4.21 -0.70 18.06
CA ASN A 163 4.71 -0.12 16.82
C ASN A 163 3.54 0.08 15.82
N PRO A 164 3.28 1.30 15.34
CA PRO A 164 2.12 1.57 14.48
C PRO A 164 2.30 1.16 13.00
N ARG A 165 3.51 0.79 12.56
CA ARG A 165 3.87 0.64 11.13
C ARG A 165 2.92 -0.25 10.32
N SER A 166 2.36 -1.31 10.91
CA SER A 166 1.43 -2.20 10.20
C SER A 166 0.07 -1.55 9.90
N ALA A 167 -0.29 -0.50 10.62
CA ALA A 167 -1.60 0.15 10.57
C ALA A 167 -1.56 1.58 10.01
N VAL A 168 -0.37 2.19 9.85
CA VAL A 168 -0.22 3.57 9.40
C VAL A 168 0.81 3.71 8.27
N ARG A 169 0.76 4.83 7.53
CA ARG A 169 1.85 5.28 6.67
C ARG A 169 2.87 6.03 7.52
N VAL A 170 4.02 5.41 7.75
CA VAL A 170 5.15 6.04 8.43
C VAL A 170 5.77 7.09 7.51
N LEU A 171 5.88 8.32 8.02
CA LEU A 171 6.52 9.44 7.31
C LEU A 171 7.94 9.67 7.83
N GLN A 172 8.13 9.52 9.14
CA GLN A 172 9.42 9.68 9.81
C GLN A 172 9.65 8.59 10.85
N ASN A 173 10.92 8.22 11.02
CA ASN A 173 11.37 7.19 11.95
C ASN A 173 12.62 7.68 12.70
N LEU A 174 12.71 7.41 13.99
CA LEU A 174 13.88 7.76 14.79
C LEU A 174 15.04 6.80 14.53
N ASP A 175 16.26 7.35 14.54
CA ASP A 175 17.48 6.57 14.58
C ASP A 175 17.91 6.33 16.02
N GLU A 176 17.47 5.22 16.61
CA GLU A 176 17.83 4.82 17.98
C GLU A 176 19.34 4.66 18.19
N GLY A 177 20.15 4.54 17.12
CA GLY A 177 21.61 4.56 17.22
C GLY A 177 22.22 5.93 17.54
N THR A 178 21.42 7.00 17.49
CA THR A 178 21.89 8.40 17.63
C THR A 178 21.52 9.05 18.96
N TYR A 179 20.75 8.36 19.81
CA TYR A 179 20.34 8.85 21.13
C TYR A 179 20.19 7.67 22.11
N SER A 180 19.93 7.96 23.39
CA SER A 180 19.76 6.95 24.43
C SER A 180 18.31 6.84 24.90
N GLY A 181 17.84 5.60 25.13
CA GLY A 181 16.52 5.31 25.71
C GLY A 181 15.39 5.02 24.72
N GLY A 182 15.69 4.82 23.43
CA GLY A 182 14.78 4.15 22.49
C GLY A 182 14.61 2.67 22.83
N ASP A 183 13.41 2.13 22.68
CA ASP A 183 13.05 0.73 23.00
C ASP A 183 12.06 0.13 21.97
N MET A 184 12.09 0.64 20.74
CA MET A 184 11.17 0.25 19.66
C MET A 184 11.89 -0.53 18.55
N GLY A 185 13.20 -0.31 18.37
CA GLY A 185 14.00 -0.82 17.25
C GLY A 185 13.63 -0.13 15.94
N ASP A 186 12.48 -0.50 15.37
CA ASP A 186 11.80 0.30 14.36
C ASP A 186 10.91 1.33 15.07
N HIS A 187 11.27 2.61 14.98
CA HIS A 187 10.70 3.67 15.82
C HIS A 187 9.98 4.76 15.01
N PRO A 188 8.81 4.48 14.40
CA PRO A 188 7.97 5.52 13.79
C PRO A 188 7.72 6.67 14.77
N ILE A 189 7.90 7.91 14.30
CA ILE A 189 7.73 9.12 15.12
C ILE A 189 6.75 10.12 14.50
N THR A 190 6.53 10.06 13.18
CA THR A 190 5.51 10.85 12.48
C THR A 190 4.83 9.96 11.45
N TRP A 191 3.50 9.97 11.39
CA TRP A 191 2.74 9.12 10.48
C TRP A 191 1.39 9.74 10.11
N CYS A 192 0.78 9.19 9.06
CA CYS A 192 -0.59 9.49 8.66
C CYS A 192 -1.36 8.21 8.34
N HIS A 193 -2.69 8.26 8.42
CA HIS A 193 -3.58 7.21 7.92
C HIS A 193 -5.00 7.74 7.74
N THR A 194 -5.84 6.98 7.04
CA THR A 194 -7.28 7.22 7.03
C THR A 194 -7.93 6.57 8.26
N ARG A 195 -8.98 7.19 8.78
CA ARG A 195 -9.80 6.60 9.84
C ARG A 195 -11.28 6.79 9.53
N GLY A 196 -11.96 5.68 9.21
CA GLY A 196 -13.28 5.77 8.58
C GLY A 196 -13.18 6.60 7.30
N SER A 197 -14.03 7.61 7.15
CA SER A 197 -13.94 8.60 6.05
C SER A 197 -12.97 9.75 6.36
N GLY A 198 -12.46 9.83 7.58
CA GLY A 198 -11.58 10.89 8.09
C GLY A 198 -10.10 10.68 7.80
N ARG A 199 -9.30 11.68 8.19
CA ARG A 199 -7.84 11.72 7.98
C ARG A 199 -7.15 11.98 9.31
N ALA A 200 -6.15 11.18 9.64
CA ALA A 200 -5.37 11.31 10.86
C ALA A 200 -3.90 11.55 10.53
N PHE A 201 -3.33 12.56 11.16
CA PHE A 201 -1.90 12.83 11.18
C PHE A 201 -1.43 12.88 12.63
N TYR A 202 -0.28 12.29 12.90
CA TYR A 202 0.35 12.37 14.21
C TYR A 202 1.85 12.62 14.05
N THR A 203 2.39 13.45 14.93
CA THR A 203 3.84 13.57 15.14
C THR A 203 4.13 13.52 16.64
N GLY A 204 5.08 12.68 17.05
CA GLY A 204 5.60 12.61 18.42
C GLY A 204 6.56 13.75 18.76
N LEU A 205 6.80 14.64 17.81
CA LEU A 205 7.62 15.84 17.94
C LEU A 205 6.80 17.02 18.51
N GLY A 206 7.45 17.98 19.14
CA GLY A 206 6.82 19.21 19.63
C GLY A 206 6.71 19.33 21.15
N HIS A 207 7.57 18.62 21.91
CA HIS A 207 7.67 18.78 23.35
C HIS A 207 8.20 20.18 23.69
N THR A 208 9.30 20.57 23.05
CA THR A 208 10.08 21.76 23.39
C THR A 208 9.42 23.05 22.86
N GLN A 209 9.61 24.17 23.56
CA GLN A 209 9.14 25.48 23.07
C GLN A 209 9.84 25.88 21.77
N GLU A 210 11.13 25.54 21.69
CA GLU A 210 12.03 25.83 20.57
C GLU A 210 11.52 25.21 19.27
N SER A 211 10.89 24.03 19.33
CA SER A 211 10.23 23.40 18.18
C SER A 211 9.33 24.37 17.43
N TYR A 212 8.52 25.15 18.14
CA TYR A 212 7.54 26.04 17.53
C TYR A 212 8.14 27.31 16.91
N SER A 213 9.44 27.54 17.12
CA SER A 213 10.23 28.55 16.41
C SER A 213 11.02 28.00 15.21
N ASP A 214 11.22 26.67 15.14
CA ASP A 214 11.95 26.00 14.06
C ASP A 214 11.13 26.01 12.76
N PRO A 215 11.63 26.65 11.68
CA PRO A 215 10.94 26.66 10.39
C PRO A 215 10.62 25.28 9.84
N ALA A 216 11.51 24.29 10.02
CA ALA A 216 11.33 22.94 9.52
C ALA A 216 10.20 22.21 10.25
N PHE A 217 10.08 22.39 11.58
CA PHE A 217 8.98 21.84 12.35
C PHE A 217 7.65 22.54 12.06
N ARG A 218 7.65 23.86 11.90
CA ARG A 218 6.44 24.61 11.53
C ARG A 218 5.90 24.19 10.16
N ALA A 219 6.78 23.93 9.19
CA ALA A 219 6.39 23.40 7.89
C ALA A 219 5.85 21.95 7.99
N LEU A 220 6.40 21.12 8.88
CA LEU A 220 5.85 19.80 9.17
C LEU A 220 4.43 19.89 9.75
N LEU A 221 4.21 20.74 10.74
CA LEU A 221 2.89 20.98 11.32
C LEU A 221 1.90 21.48 10.26
N LEU A 222 2.31 22.45 9.43
CA LEU A 222 1.46 22.97 8.36
C LEU A 222 1.06 21.86 7.38
N GLY A 223 2.00 21.03 6.93
CA GLY A 223 1.71 19.93 6.02
C GLY A 223 0.77 18.88 6.62
N GLY A 224 0.94 18.56 7.91
CA GLY A 224 0.05 17.66 8.65
C GLY A 224 -1.37 18.23 8.80
N ILE A 225 -1.48 19.51 9.14
CA ILE A 225 -2.77 20.23 9.24
C ILE A 225 -3.48 20.27 7.88
N ARG A 226 -2.76 20.62 6.81
CA ARG A 226 -3.33 20.67 5.45
C ARG A 226 -3.81 19.29 4.99
N TYR A 227 -3.08 18.23 5.29
CA TYR A 227 -3.53 16.86 5.01
C TYR A 227 -4.81 16.51 5.79
N ALA A 228 -4.79 16.69 7.12
CA ALA A 228 -5.96 16.40 7.96
C ALA A 228 -7.18 17.22 7.53
N ALA A 229 -7.00 18.49 7.16
CA ALA A 229 -8.05 19.37 6.64
C ALA A 229 -8.53 19.00 5.22
N GLY A 230 -7.81 18.13 4.51
CA GLY A 230 -8.13 17.70 3.15
C GLY A 230 -7.70 18.66 2.05
N MET A 231 -6.84 19.64 2.37
CA MET A 231 -6.32 20.65 1.42
C MET A 231 -5.20 20.10 0.52
N VAL A 232 -4.47 19.08 0.99
CA VAL A 232 -3.49 18.33 0.20
C VAL A 232 -3.80 16.84 0.27
N LYS A 233 -3.48 16.11 -0.79
CA LYS A 233 -3.71 14.67 -0.92
C LYS A 233 -2.42 13.90 -0.72
N ALA A 234 -2.53 12.72 -0.12
CA ALA A 234 -1.41 11.82 0.09
C ALA A 234 -1.92 10.37 0.20
N ASP A 235 -1.13 9.42 -0.31
CA ASP A 235 -1.36 8.01 -0.04
C ASP A 235 -0.89 7.66 1.37
N CYS A 236 -1.82 7.70 2.32
CA CYS A 236 -1.56 7.34 3.72
C CYS A 236 -1.98 5.90 4.06
N ARG A 237 -2.07 5.00 3.07
CA ARG A 237 -2.22 3.56 3.32
C ARG A 237 -0.90 3.00 3.89
N PRO A 238 -0.95 2.03 4.82
CA PRO A 238 0.25 1.33 5.25
C PRO A 238 0.98 0.71 4.06
N GLU A 239 2.32 0.75 4.09
CA GLU A 239 3.14 0.25 3.00
C GLU A 239 4.13 -0.79 3.51
N SER A 240 4.17 -1.95 2.84
CA SER A 240 5.09 -3.04 3.16
C SER A 240 5.43 -3.87 1.92
N GLY A 241 6.65 -4.44 1.94
CA GLY A 241 7.14 -5.34 0.89
C GLY A 241 7.61 -4.64 -0.39
N TYR A 242 7.87 -3.34 -0.36
CA TYR A 242 8.45 -2.61 -1.48
C TYR A 242 9.98 -2.61 -1.40
N THR A 243 10.62 -2.85 -2.54
CA THR A 243 12.07 -2.73 -2.71
C THR A 243 12.38 -1.39 -3.36
N PRO A 244 13.22 -0.54 -2.76
CA PRO A 244 13.69 0.69 -3.40
C PRO A 244 14.44 0.37 -4.70
N LEU A 245 14.13 1.09 -5.77
CA LEU A 245 14.80 0.99 -7.07
C LEU A 245 15.75 2.14 -7.35
N MET A 246 15.73 3.20 -6.54
CA MET A 246 16.65 4.33 -6.71
C MET A 246 18.10 3.87 -6.51
N GLY A 247 18.97 4.05 -7.53
CA GLY A 247 20.38 3.69 -7.46
C GLY A 247 20.90 3.04 -8.75
N SER A 248 21.55 1.88 -8.61
CA SER A 248 22.07 1.09 -9.73
C SER A 248 20.97 0.41 -10.55
N GLY A 249 21.30 -0.09 -11.74
CA GLY A 249 20.38 -0.84 -12.59
C GLY A 249 19.53 -0.02 -13.56
N TRP A 250 19.83 1.28 -13.67
CA TRP A 250 19.20 2.20 -14.62
C TRP A 250 20.13 2.52 -15.79
N SER A 251 19.56 2.55 -16.99
CA SER A 251 20.16 3.06 -18.21
C SER A 251 19.50 4.37 -18.63
N GLN A 252 20.21 5.18 -19.41
CA GLN A 252 19.70 6.40 -20.02
C GLN A 252 19.69 6.26 -21.54
N ALA A 253 18.57 6.59 -22.17
CA ALA A 253 18.43 6.73 -23.61
C ALA A 253 18.10 8.20 -23.96
N GLY A 254 18.56 8.65 -25.13
CA GLY A 254 18.33 10.01 -25.63
C GLY A 254 19.27 11.08 -25.06
N PRO A 255 19.23 12.31 -25.62
CA PRO A 255 20.05 13.46 -25.18
C PRO A 255 19.63 14.05 -23.82
N GLY A 256 18.39 13.82 -23.38
CA GLY A 256 17.93 14.22 -22.05
C GLY A 256 18.42 13.31 -20.92
N GLY A 257 18.44 13.84 -19.70
CA GLY A 257 18.81 13.05 -18.52
C GLY A 257 18.23 13.59 -17.22
N PHE A 258 18.74 13.06 -16.10
CA PHE A 258 18.37 13.48 -14.76
C PHE A 258 19.60 13.78 -13.92
N THR A 259 19.62 14.93 -13.25
CA THR A 259 20.58 15.22 -12.18
C THR A 259 20.07 14.62 -10.87
N ILE A 260 20.97 14.16 -10.02
CA ILE A 260 20.61 13.51 -8.75
C ILE A 260 21.11 14.37 -7.59
N ALA A 261 20.20 14.86 -6.76
CA ALA A 261 20.52 15.60 -5.54
C ALA A 261 19.58 15.17 -4.41
N ASP A 262 20.14 14.80 -3.25
CA ASP A 262 19.39 14.41 -2.05
C ASP A 262 18.25 13.40 -2.33
N GLY A 263 18.57 12.36 -3.12
CA GLY A 263 17.62 11.31 -3.50
C GLY A 263 16.51 11.76 -4.46
N THR A 264 16.60 12.95 -5.05
CA THR A 264 15.68 13.48 -6.05
C THR A 264 16.35 13.53 -7.42
N TRP A 265 15.65 13.05 -8.44
CA TRP A 265 16.08 13.05 -9.84
C TRP A 265 15.34 14.16 -10.58
N SER A 266 16.05 15.18 -11.05
CA SER A 266 15.46 16.32 -11.78
C SER A 266 15.87 16.29 -13.25
N SER A 267 14.90 16.40 -14.16
CA SER A 267 15.13 16.39 -15.61
C SER A 267 16.05 17.53 -16.06
N PHE A 268 16.75 17.31 -17.18
CA PHE A 268 17.47 18.35 -17.92
C PHE A 268 17.72 17.91 -19.37
N GLY A 269 17.87 18.87 -20.29
CA GLY A 269 18.11 18.58 -21.71
C GLY A 269 16.83 18.26 -22.48
N GLY A 270 16.94 17.56 -23.61
CA GLY A 270 15.79 17.24 -24.48
C GLY A 270 15.13 15.89 -24.18
N MET A 271 14.49 15.30 -25.18
CA MET A 271 13.85 13.97 -25.07
C MET A 271 14.81 12.92 -24.52
N GLY A 272 14.36 12.16 -23.52
CA GLY A 272 15.14 11.12 -22.88
C GLY A 272 14.28 10.14 -22.09
N LEU A 273 14.83 8.95 -21.87
CA LEU A 273 14.20 7.90 -21.10
C LEU A 273 15.20 7.28 -20.13
N ARG A 274 14.96 7.44 -18.84
CA ARG A 274 15.71 6.73 -17.80
C ARG A 274 14.95 5.47 -17.43
N TRP A 275 15.48 4.30 -17.77
CA TRP A 275 14.77 3.03 -17.64
C TRP A 275 15.58 2.00 -16.87
N HIS A 276 14.87 1.12 -16.15
CA HIS A 276 15.49 0.11 -15.31
C HIS A 276 15.90 -1.10 -16.16
N SER A 277 17.16 -1.10 -16.60
CA SER A 277 17.73 -2.08 -17.54
C SER A 277 18.21 -3.37 -16.90
N ALA A 278 18.38 -3.40 -15.57
CA ALA A 278 18.89 -4.57 -14.88
C ALA A 278 17.93 -5.77 -14.88
N LYS A 279 16.63 -5.54 -15.07
CA LYS A 279 15.59 -6.58 -15.02
C LYS A 279 14.29 -6.10 -15.68
N GLU A 280 13.59 -7.03 -16.31
CA GLU A 280 12.19 -6.89 -16.74
C GLU A 280 11.22 -7.29 -15.60
N PHE A 281 10.06 -6.66 -15.58
CA PHE A 281 9.03 -6.88 -14.58
C PHE A 281 7.76 -7.44 -15.22
N SER A 282 7.05 -8.29 -14.48
CA SER A 282 5.79 -8.92 -14.91
C SER A 282 4.62 -8.40 -14.07
N SER A 283 4.23 -9.11 -13.00
CA SER A 283 3.19 -8.65 -12.08
C SER A 283 3.78 -7.91 -10.89
N TYR A 284 3.48 -6.62 -10.76
CA TYR A 284 4.06 -5.76 -9.74
C TYR A 284 3.15 -4.58 -9.38
N SER A 285 3.40 -4.01 -8.20
CA SER A 285 3.01 -2.64 -7.89
C SER A 285 4.26 -1.76 -7.90
N LEU A 286 4.31 -0.78 -8.80
CA LEU A 286 5.37 0.24 -8.89
C LEU A 286 4.85 1.51 -8.24
N LYS A 287 5.58 2.03 -7.27
CA LYS A 287 5.30 3.34 -6.69
C LYS A 287 6.45 4.30 -6.93
N LEU A 288 6.11 5.56 -7.18
CA LEU A 288 7.06 6.66 -7.31
C LEU A 288 6.39 7.98 -6.95
N ASP A 289 7.21 8.94 -6.54
CA ASP A 289 6.75 10.29 -6.24
C ASP A 289 7.29 11.24 -7.31
N TRP A 290 6.45 12.15 -7.78
CA TRP A 290 6.78 13.12 -8.81
C TRP A 290 6.33 14.54 -8.44
N ARG A 291 6.99 15.53 -9.01
CA ARG A 291 6.65 16.96 -8.86
C ARG A 291 7.04 17.72 -10.12
N MET A 292 6.18 18.62 -10.56
CA MET A 292 6.47 19.61 -11.59
C MET A 292 6.20 21.01 -11.05
N ALA A 293 6.99 21.99 -11.48
CA ALA A 293 6.85 23.36 -10.99
C ALA A 293 5.68 24.08 -11.66
N GLY A 294 5.37 23.72 -12.90
CA GLY A 294 4.30 24.33 -13.67
C GLY A 294 3.59 23.32 -14.56
N ASP A 295 3.34 23.77 -15.78
CA ASP A 295 2.68 23.03 -16.84
C ASP A 295 3.74 22.45 -17.78
N ASP A 296 4.43 21.43 -17.26
CA ASP A 296 5.46 20.67 -17.97
C ASP A 296 4.85 19.36 -18.51
N ASN A 297 5.61 18.59 -19.28
CA ASN A 297 5.21 17.26 -19.76
C ASN A 297 6.20 16.17 -19.33
N SER A 298 5.67 15.05 -18.85
CA SER A 298 6.44 13.83 -18.56
C SER A 298 5.51 12.61 -18.50
N GLY A 299 6.09 11.45 -18.22
CA GLY A 299 5.35 10.21 -18.08
C GLY A 299 6.18 9.09 -17.45
N VAL A 300 5.46 8.07 -16.99
CA VAL A 300 6.04 6.81 -16.50
C VAL A 300 5.70 5.71 -17.50
N PHE A 301 6.73 5.08 -18.07
CA PHE A 301 6.57 4.01 -19.03
C PHE A 301 6.60 2.64 -18.37
N VAL A 302 5.76 1.72 -18.88
CA VAL A 302 5.71 0.31 -18.48
C VAL A 302 5.60 -0.62 -19.70
N GLY A 303 6.12 -1.84 -19.58
CA GLY A 303 5.89 -2.93 -20.54
C GLY A 303 6.51 -2.73 -21.91
N PHE A 304 7.73 -2.18 -21.99
CA PHE A 304 8.46 -2.01 -23.24
C PHE A 304 9.76 -2.82 -23.25
N PRO A 305 10.26 -3.23 -24.44
CA PRO A 305 11.52 -3.98 -24.57
C PRO A 305 12.74 -3.10 -24.32
N PRO A 306 13.90 -3.70 -23.99
CA PRO A 306 15.14 -2.96 -23.76
C PRO A 306 15.53 -2.13 -24.99
N SER A 307 15.94 -0.87 -24.77
CA SER A 307 16.27 0.02 -25.88
C SER A 307 17.27 1.14 -25.54
N GLY A 308 18.06 1.51 -26.55
CA GLY A 308 18.87 2.73 -26.57
C GLY A 308 18.16 3.93 -27.22
N ASP A 309 16.97 3.73 -27.80
CA ASP A 309 16.13 4.78 -28.39
C ASP A 309 15.04 5.20 -27.38
N PRO A 310 15.00 6.49 -26.96
CA PRO A 310 13.99 6.96 -26.03
C PRO A 310 12.55 6.80 -26.54
N ASN A 311 12.33 6.75 -27.86
CA ASN A 311 10.99 6.56 -28.44
C ASN A 311 10.53 5.10 -28.44
N SER A 312 11.41 4.15 -28.11
CA SER A 312 11.02 2.74 -28.07
C SER A 312 9.93 2.46 -27.06
N ALA A 313 9.96 3.13 -25.89
CA ALA A 313 8.92 2.98 -24.88
C ALA A 313 7.57 3.56 -25.34
N VAL A 314 7.59 4.68 -26.08
CA VAL A 314 6.41 5.29 -26.72
C VAL A 314 5.78 4.33 -27.74
N ASN A 315 6.62 3.67 -28.53
CA ASN A 315 6.19 2.82 -29.63
C ASN A 315 5.78 1.41 -29.21
N ASN A 316 6.31 0.91 -28.10
CA ASN A 316 6.18 -0.51 -27.72
C ASN A 316 5.64 -0.76 -26.30
N GLY A 317 5.46 0.28 -25.48
CA GLY A 317 4.89 0.16 -24.13
C GLY A 317 3.71 1.09 -23.91
N TYR A 318 3.45 1.40 -22.63
CA TYR A 318 2.41 2.33 -22.20
C TYR A 318 2.98 3.41 -21.32
N GLU A 319 2.59 4.65 -21.62
CA GLU A 319 2.89 5.82 -20.81
C GLU A 319 1.71 6.12 -19.89
N VAL A 320 1.99 6.20 -18.59
CA VAL A 320 1.11 6.85 -17.62
C VAL A 320 1.50 8.31 -17.56
N GLN A 321 0.63 9.17 -18.11
CA GLN A 321 0.94 10.57 -18.36
C GLN A 321 1.09 11.36 -17.07
N ILE A 322 1.98 12.36 -17.10
CA ILE A 322 2.10 13.44 -16.12
C ILE A 322 2.06 14.76 -16.89
N ASP A 323 0.88 15.35 -16.95
CA ASP A 323 0.62 16.61 -17.66
C ASP A 323 -0.71 17.21 -17.16
N ALA A 324 -0.77 18.51 -16.93
CA ALA A 324 -1.97 19.18 -16.43
C ALA A 324 -2.92 19.64 -17.55
N THR A 325 -2.49 19.78 -18.81
CA THR A 325 -3.15 20.65 -19.82
C THR A 325 -3.45 20.05 -21.19
N ASP A 326 -3.61 18.74 -21.32
CA ASP A 326 -4.03 18.16 -22.61
C ASP A 326 -5.47 17.63 -22.64
N THR A 327 -5.86 17.09 -23.79
CA THR A 327 -7.10 16.35 -24.05
C THR A 327 -7.32 15.25 -23.00
N PRO A 328 -8.57 14.79 -22.79
CA PRO A 328 -8.88 13.83 -21.73
C PRO A 328 -8.02 12.55 -21.74
N ASP A 329 -7.50 12.12 -22.90
CA ASP A 329 -6.66 10.93 -23.08
C ASP A 329 -5.14 11.17 -22.97
N ARG A 330 -4.72 12.41 -22.69
CA ARG A 330 -3.30 12.83 -22.60
C ARG A 330 -3.01 13.68 -21.37
N THR A 331 -3.77 13.45 -20.31
CA THR A 331 -3.68 14.20 -19.07
C THR A 331 -3.22 13.32 -17.92
N THR A 332 -2.73 13.90 -16.83
CA THR A 332 -2.18 13.17 -15.67
C THR A 332 -3.04 11.96 -15.29
N GLY A 333 -2.44 10.77 -15.31
CA GLY A 333 -3.09 9.49 -15.01
C GLY A 333 -3.78 8.80 -16.20
N SER A 334 -3.77 9.40 -17.40
CA SER A 334 -4.17 8.72 -18.63
C SER A 334 -3.17 7.63 -19.00
N ILE A 335 -3.64 6.63 -19.74
CA ILE A 335 -2.77 5.80 -20.56
C ILE A 335 -2.68 6.52 -21.90
N TYR A 336 -1.54 7.16 -22.18
CA TYR A 336 -1.40 8.19 -23.21
C TYR A 336 -1.93 7.74 -24.58
N GLY A 337 -3.02 8.36 -25.04
CA GLY A 337 -3.66 8.04 -26.34
C GLY A 337 -4.47 6.74 -26.38
N PHE A 338 -4.57 5.99 -25.28
CA PHE A 338 -5.32 4.73 -25.19
C PHE A 338 -6.53 4.82 -24.27
N LYS A 339 -6.39 5.44 -23.09
CA LYS A 339 -7.48 5.54 -22.11
C LYS A 339 -7.36 6.76 -21.20
N ALA A 340 -8.35 7.63 -21.25
CA ALA A 340 -8.54 8.73 -20.31
C ALA A 340 -8.71 8.23 -18.86
N PRO A 341 -8.22 8.96 -17.85
CA PRO A 341 -8.54 8.66 -16.46
C PRO A 341 -10.01 9.01 -16.17
N ASP A 342 -10.52 8.53 -15.04
CA ASP A 342 -11.68 9.14 -14.39
C ASP A 342 -11.30 10.56 -13.97
N THR A 343 -11.76 11.55 -14.74
CA THR A 343 -11.44 12.96 -14.54
C THR A 343 -11.85 13.46 -13.16
N ALA A 344 -13.01 13.02 -12.65
CA ALA A 344 -13.49 13.46 -11.33
C ALA A 344 -12.61 12.89 -10.21
N ALA A 345 -12.24 11.61 -10.30
CA ALA A 345 -11.32 10.99 -9.35
C ALA A 345 -9.92 11.63 -9.40
N ARG A 346 -9.44 11.92 -10.61
CA ARG A 346 -8.15 12.56 -10.88
C ARG A 346 -8.09 13.97 -10.30
N ASP A 347 -9.06 14.82 -10.61
CA ASP A 347 -9.10 16.20 -10.09
C ASP A 347 -9.28 16.23 -8.57
N ALA A 348 -10.01 15.26 -8.01
CA ALA A 348 -10.13 15.12 -6.55
C ALA A 348 -8.83 14.63 -5.88
N ALA A 349 -7.91 14.01 -6.62
CA ALA A 349 -6.69 13.40 -6.09
C ALA A 349 -5.42 14.19 -6.38
N LEU A 350 -5.38 14.95 -7.47
CA LEU A 350 -4.19 15.67 -7.94
C LEU A 350 -3.88 16.88 -7.05
N ASN A 351 -2.65 16.96 -6.54
CA ASN A 351 -2.15 18.16 -5.89
C ASN A 351 -1.71 19.21 -6.93
N PRO A 352 -1.79 20.52 -6.60
CA PRO A 352 -1.44 21.59 -7.52
C PRO A 352 0.06 21.59 -7.90
N PRO A 353 0.45 22.28 -8.99
CA PRO A 353 1.85 22.46 -9.36
C PRO A 353 2.74 22.94 -8.20
N GLY A 354 3.96 22.42 -8.16
CA GLY A 354 4.93 22.62 -7.08
C GLY A 354 4.77 21.66 -5.90
N ALA A 355 3.62 20.97 -5.77
CA ALA A 355 3.43 19.93 -4.77
C ALA A 355 3.87 18.56 -5.29
N TRP A 356 4.28 17.70 -4.35
CA TRP A 356 4.56 16.30 -4.68
C TRP A 356 3.26 15.52 -4.82
N ASN A 357 3.25 14.61 -5.79
CA ASN A 357 2.21 13.63 -6.03
C ASN A 357 2.84 12.24 -6.02
N ALA A 358 2.06 11.23 -5.65
CA ALA A 358 2.47 9.84 -5.67
C ALA A 358 1.65 9.07 -6.71
N PHE A 359 2.33 8.28 -7.52
CA PHE A 359 1.71 7.22 -8.31
C PHE A 359 1.91 5.85 -7.66
N GLU A 360 0.88 5.03 -7.77
CA GLU A 360 0.97 3.57 -7.69
C GLU A 360 0.45 3.00 -9.01
N LEU A 361 1.28 2.25 -9.71
CA LEU A 361 0.97 1.56 -10.96
C LEU A 361 0.93 0.06 -10.66
N LEU A 362 -0.25 -0.52 -10.70
CA LEU A 362 -0.48 -1.94 -10.46
C LEU A 362 -0.62 -2.65 -11.80
N VAL A 363 0.36 -3.49 -12.12
CA VAL A 363 0.39 -4.33 -13.33
C VAL A 363 0.16 -5.78 -12.93
N GLU A 364 -0.91 -6.38 -13.47
CA GLU A 364 -1.27 -7.78 -13.25
C GLU A 364 -1.74 -8.40 -14.57
N GLY A 365 -0.91 -9.26 -15.14
CA GLY A 365 -1.16 -9.76 -16.50
C GLY A 365 -1.13 -8.62 -17.52
N GLU A 366 -2.19 -8.49 -18.32
CA GLU A 366 -2.37 -7.39 -19.28
C GLU A 366 -3.11 -6.17 -18.68
N ARG A 367 -3.39 -6.17 -17.38
CA ARG A 367 -4.14 -5.09 -16.73
C ARG A 367 -3.20 -4.12 -16.02
N LEU A 368 -3.40 -2.82 -16.26
CA LEU A 368 -2.70 -1.71 -15.62
C LEU A 368 -3.71 -0.81 -14.90
N GLN A 369 -3.60 -0.72 -13.58
CA GLN A 369 -4.36 0.23 -12.77
C GLN A 369 -3.45 1.38 -12.30
N VAL A 370 -3.96 2.59 -12.37
CA VAL A 370 -3.25 3.81 -11.95
C VAL A 370 -3.93 4.40 -10.73
N PHE A 371 -3.18 4.58 -9.65
CA PHE A 371 -3.61 5.32 -8.48
C PHE A 371 -2.78 6.59 -8.31
N LEU A 372 -3.46 7.71 -8.10
CA LEU A 372 -2.88 9.01 -7.83
C LEU A 372 -3.18 9.38 -6.37
N ASN A 373 -2.15 9.60 -5.56
CA ASN A 373 -2.28 9.90 -4.12
C ASN A 373 -3.23 8.95 -3.38
N GLY A 374 -3.19 7.66 -3.73
CA GLY A 374 -4.02 6.61 -3.14
C GLY A 374 -5.42 6.44 -3.74
N VAL A 375 -5.83 7.29 -4.68
CA VAL A 375 -7.13 7.22 -5.38
C VAL A 375 -6.95 6.54 -6.73
N LYS A 376 -7.73 5.50 -7.04
CA LYS A 376 -7.70 4.89 -8.37
C LYS A 376 -8.27 5.86 -9.40
N VAL A 377 -7.49 6.23 -10.40
CA VAL A 377 -7.86 7.15 -11.47
C VAL A 377 -7.96 6.47 -12.82
N ASN A 378 -7.34 5.31 -13.02
CA ASN A 378 -7.43 4.55 -14.26
C ASN A 378 -7.37 3.04 -14.03
N ASP A 379 -7.94 2.28 -14.96
CA ASP A 379 -8.08 0.82 -14.91
C ASP A 379 -8.12 0.30 -16.36
N PHE A 380 -6.96 0.11 -16.95
CA PHE A 380 -6.76 -0.23 -18.35
C PHE A 380 -6.44 -1.72 -18.50
N THR A 381 -6.95 -2.35 -19.56
CA THR A 381 -6.57 -3.71 -19.94
C THR A 381 -6.06 -3.67 -21.36
N ASN A 382 -4.81 -4.07 -21.56
CA ASN A 382 -4.19 -4.21 -22.86
C ASN A 382 -4.87 -5.33 -23.67
N THR A 383 -5.07 -5.07 -24.97
CA THR A 383 -5.55 -6.04 -25.96
C THR A 383 -4.61 -6.15 -27.17
N ASP A 384 -3.53 -5.36 -27.20
CA ASP A 384 -2.52 -5.36 -28.25
C ASP A 384 -1.36 -6.29 -27.85
N PRO A 385 -1.21 -7.45 -28.53
CA PRO A 385 -0.14 -8.40 -28.22
C PRO A 385 1.26 -7.86 -28.53
N SER A 386 1.40 -6.77 -29.30
CA SER A 386 2.68 -6.14 -29.60
C SER A 386 3.21 -5.23 -28.48
N ARG A 387 2.36 -4.89 -27.49
CA ARG A 387 2.68 -4.04 -26.33
C ARG A 387 2.37 -4.76 -25.01
N SER A 388 2.66 -6.06 -24.94
CA SER A 388 2.29 -6.89 -23.79
C SER A 388 2.87 -6.36 -22.48
N LEU A 389 2.03 -6.31 -21.44
CA LEU A 389 2.43 -5.98 -20.07
C LEU A 389 2.90 -7.22 -19.28
N LEU A 390 2.84 -8.41 -19.88
CA LEU A 390 3.25 -9.66 -19.21
C LEU A 390 4.72 -9.65 -18.79
N GLN A 391 5.55 -8.92 -19.52
CA GLN A 391 6.97 -8.75 -19.25
C GLN A 391 7.49 -7.49 -19.95
N GLY A 392 8.21 -6.64 -19.22
CA GLY A 392 8.96 -5.55 -19.83
C GLY A 392 9.59 -4.60 -18.82
N HIS A 393 10.21 -3.54 -19.32
CA HIS A 393 10.89 -2.57 -18.46
C HIS A 393 9.95 -1.47 -17.94
N ILE A 394 10.44 -0.77 -16.92
CA ILE A 394 9.85 0.48 -16.43
C ILE A 394 10.77 1.65 -16.76
N GLY A 395 10.22 2.84 -17.00
CA GLY A 395 11.01 4.02 -17.34
C GLY A 395 10.37 5.34 -16.93
N LEU A 396 11.19 6.37 -16.83
CA LEU A 396 10.82 7.74 -16.51
C LEU A 396 11.19 8.62 -17.71
N GLN A 397 10.23 9.40 -18.17
CA GLN A 397 10.42 10.28 -19.31
C GLN A 397 11.03 11.62 -18.87
N ASN A 398 12.01 12.08 -19.65
CA ASN A 398 12.25 13.50 -19.83
C ASN A 398 11.70 13.88 -21.21
N HIS A 399 10.65 14.69 -21.27
CA HIS A 399 9.92 14.92 -22.51
C HIS A 399 10.69 15.86 -23.47
N GLY A 400 11.11 17.03 -23.00
CA GLY A 400 11.66 18.06 -23.87
C GLY A 400 12.51 19.11 -23.16
N GLU A 401 13.20 19.92 -23.95
CA GLU A 401 13.98 21.04 -23.43
C GLU A 401 13.05 22.08 -22.83
N GLY A 402 13.17 22.29 -21.51
CA GLY A 402 12.32 23.19 -20.74
C GLY A 402 11.24 22.51 -19.92
N ASP A 403 11.06 21.18 -20.03
CA ASP A 403 10.16 20.41 -19.17
C ASP A 403 10.86 20.06 -17.84
N ASP A 404 10.42 20.67 -16.74
CA ASP A 404 11.01 20.53 -15.40
C ASP A 404 10.22 19.55 -14.51
N VAL A 405 10.59 18.27 -14.57
CA VAL A 405 10.01 17.19 -13.75
C VAL A 405 11.04 16.64 -12.75
N ALA A 406 10.58 16.40 -11.52
CA ALA A 406 11.36 15.74 -10.48
C ALA A 406 10.72 14.41 -10.08
N PHE A 407 11.53 13.37 -9.92
CA PHE A 407 11.13 12.06 -9.41
C PHE A 407 11.92 11.69 -8.16
N ARG A 408 11.31 10.95 -7.25
CA ARG A 408 12.01 10.31 -6.13
C ARG A 408 11.24 9.10 -5.60
N ASN A 409 11.86 8.43 -4.63
CA ASN A 409 11.23 7.34 -3.89
C ASN A 409 10.64 6.29 -4.85
N ILE A 410 11.41 5.86 -5.84
CA ILE A 410 10.94 4.85 -6.80
C ILE A 410 11.14 3.49 -6.14
N ARG A 411 10.08 2.70 -6.02
CA ARG A 411 10.07 1.41 -5.34
C ARG A 411 9.08 0.46 -5.97
N ILE A 412 9.39 -0.82 -5.95
CA ILE A 412 8.56 -1.85 -6.59
C ILE A 412 8.28 -3.00 -5.63
N LYS A 413 7.08 -3.56 -5.72
CA LYS A 413 6.67 -4.80 -5.06
C LYS A 413 6.24 -5.79 -6.13
N GLU A 414 7.03 -6.83 -6.36
CA GLU A 414 6.62 -7.93 -7.23
C GLU A 414 5.52 -8.74 -6.52
N LEU A 415 4.40 -8.97 -7.22
CA LEU A 415 3.19 -9.54 -6.62
C LEU A 415 3.13 -11.07 -6.70
N GLY A 416 4.20 -11.69 -7.20
CA GLY A 416 4.37 -13.13 -7.25
C GLY A 416 3.39 -13.87 -8.17
N GLY A 417 2.46 -13.19 -8.84
CA GLY A 417 1.49 -13.75 -9.78
C GLY A 417 1.93 -13.76 -11.25
N GLY A 418 3.09 -13.16 -11.55
CA GLY A 418 3.70 -13.16 -12.89
C GLY A 418 4.71 -14.29 -13.06
N ALA A 419 5.13 -14.53 -14.30
CA ALA A 419 6.28 -15.38 -14.57
C ALA A 419 7.53 -14.83 -13.84
N VAL A 420 8.22 -15.71 -13.12
CA VAL A 420 9.48 -15.48 -12.42
C VAL A 420 10.57 -16.06 -13.31
N GLU A 421 11.57 -15.26 -13.66
CA GLU A 421 12.75 -15.74 -14.38
C GLU A 421 13.44 -16.84 -13.58
N GLY A 422 13.68 -17.99 -14.20
CA GLY A 422 14.32 -19.11 -13.55
C GLY A 422 15.68 -18.70 -12.98
N GLU A 423 16.49 -17.98 -13.75
CA GLU A 423 17.84 -17.55 -13.36
C GLU A 423 17.86 -16.44 -12.30
N SER A 424 16.69 -15.92 -11.90
CA SER A 424 16.56 -14.93 -10.81
C SER A 424 16.64 -15.52 -9.41
N TYR A 425 17.19 -16.73 -9.26
CA TYR A 425 17.38 -17.38 -7.97
C TYR A 425 18.27 -16.54 -7.03
N THR A 426 17.93 -16.54 -5.75
CA THR A 426 18.66 -15.81 -4.69
C THR A 426 19.60 -16.71 -3.90
N SER A 427 19.48 -18.02 -4.09
CA SER A 427 20.34 -19.06 -3.48
C SER A 427 20.30 -20.30 -4.35
N GLN A 428 21.39 -21.07 -4.43
CA GLN A 428 21.43 -22.24 -5.30
C GLN A 428 22.49 -23.27 -4.87
N SER A 429 22.38 -24.49 -5.39
CA SER A 429 23.48 -25.47 -5.48
C SER A 429 23.48 -26.14 -6.85
N GLY A 430 24.63 -26.15 -7.51
CA GLY A 430 24.92 -26.84 -8.78
C GLY A 430 24.47 -26.11 -10.05
N VAL A 431 23.36 -25.37 -10.00
CA VAL A 431 22.81 -24.68 -11.18
C VAL A 431 23.55 -23.39 -11.54
N GLN A 432 23.47 -22.98 -12.81
CA GLN A 432 24.07 -21.74 -13.33
C GLN A 432 23.19 -21.14 -14.43
N PRO A 433 23.31 -19.82 -14.73
CA PRO A 433 22.59 -19.24 -15.84
C PRO A 433 23.14 -19.77 -17.18
N ALA A 434 22.26 -20.24 -18.07
CA ALA A 434 22.60 -20.62 -19.44
C ALA A 434 21.99 -19.63 -20.44
N SER A 435 22.70 -19.28 -21.51
CA SER A 435 22.24 -18.31 -22.50
C SER A 435 21.51 -18.99 -23.65
N HIS A 436 20.28 -18.57 -23.90
CA HIS A 436 19.40 -19.10 -24.94
C HIS A 436 18.66 -17.95 -25.63
N ALA A 437 18.79 -17.82 -26.95
CA ALA A 437 18.16 -16.71 -27.67
C ALA A 437 16.62 -16.75 -27.63
N GLY A 438 16.04 -17.96 -27.45
CA GLY A 438 14.60 -18.16 -27.30
C GLY A 438 14.09 -18.15 -25.86
N ALA A 439 14.96 -17.87 -24.88
CA ALA A 439 14.60 -17.71 -23.48
C ALA A 439 14.09 -16.29 -23.19
N SER A 440 13.18 -16.22 -22.23
CA SER A 440 12.80 -15.01 -21.52
C SER A 440 14.06 -14.34 -20.95
N GLY A 441 14.24 -13.03 -21.12
CA GLY A 441 15.48 -12.35 -20.72
C GLY A 441 16.79 -12.86 -21.37
N GLY A 442 16.70 -13.78 -22.35
CA GLY A 442 17.83 -14.43 -23.01
C GLY A 442 18.59 -15.46 -22.18
N ARG A 443 18.09 -15.85 -20.99
CA ARG A 443 18.76 -16.79 -20.08
C ARG A 443 17.79 -17.74 -19.37
N THR A 444 18.32 -18.85 -18.89
CA THR A 444 17.59 -19.88 -18.13
C THR A 444 18.38 -20.27 -16.89
N VAL A 445 17.76 -20.95 -15.93
CA VAL A 445 18.51 -21.88 -15.05
C VAL A 445 18.91 -23.06 -15.90
N GLY A 446 20.21 -23.28 -16.06
CA GLY A 446 20.75 -24.43 -16.75
C GLY A 446 21.81 -25.15 -15.92
N TYR A 447 22.52 -26.07 -16.57
CA TYR A 447 23.48 -26.98 -15.94
C TYR A 447 22.86 -27.79 -14.79
N ILE A 448 21.54 -28.03 -14.86
CA ILE A 448 20.80 -28.71 -13.81
C ILE A 448 21.16 -30.20 -13.83
N ASP A 449 21.83 -30.67 -12.78
CA ASP A 449 22.09 -32.08 -12.53
C ASP A 449 21.18 -32.64 -11.42
N ASN A 450 21.15 -33.97 -11.28
CA ASN A 450 20.35 -34.61 -10.25
C ASN A 450 20.85 -34.24 -8.83
N GLY A 451 19.98 -33.63 -8.04
CA GLY A 451 20.26 -33.19 -6.66
C GLY A 451 20.44 -31.68 -6.52
N ASP A 452 20.50 -30.95 -7.63
CA ASP A 452 20.63 -29.51 -7.64
C ASP A 452 19.36 -28.79 -7.21
N TRP A 453 19.49 -27.50 -6.86
CA TRP A 453 18.35 -26.69 -6.43
C TRP A 453 18.56 -25.19 -6.63
N ALA A 454 17.45 -24.46 -6.72
CA ALA A 454 17.38 -23.00 -6.79
C ALA A 454 16.31 -22.47 -5.82
N GLY A 455 16.64 -21.46 -5.01
CA GLY A 455 15.74 -20.81 -4.06
C GLY A 455 15.47 -19.36 -4.41
N TYR A 456 14.22 -18.91 -4.23
CA TYR A 456 13.71 -17.61 -4.67
C TYR A 456 13.08 -16.85 -3.49
N SER A 457 13.88 -16.04 -2.80
CA SER A 457 13.45 -15.41 -1.53
C SER A 457 12.29 -14.42 -1.69
N SER A 458 12.10 -13.85 -2.88
CA SER A 458 11.02 -12.91 -3.20
C SER A 458 9.71 -13.60 -3.61
N VAL A 459 9.69 -14.91 -3.82
CA VAL A 459 8.52 -15.65 -4.31
C VAL A 459 7.91 -16.45 -3.16
N SER A 460 6.75 -16.01 -2.66
CA SER A 460 6.06 -16.69 -1.56
C SER A 460 5.23 -17.89 -2.04
N THR A 461 5.28 -18.99 -1.29
CA THR A 461 4.41 -20.16 -1.49
C THR A 461 3.03 -20.01 -0.84
N ALA A 462 2.79 -18.92 -0.09
CA ALA A 462 1.52 -18.71 0.60
C ALA A 462 0.35 -18.71 -0.40
N GLY A 463 -0.65 -19.56 -0.12
CA GLY A 463 -1.85 -19.69 -0.94
C GLY A 463 -1.62 -20.30 -2.33
N ALA A 464 -0.44 -20.85 -2.62
CA ALA A 464 -0.14 -21.45 -3.91
C ALA A 464 -0.89 -22.79 -4.10
N THR A 465 -1.59 -22.92 -5.22
CA THR A 465 -2.42 -24.07 -5.60
C THR A 465 -2.00 -24.68 -6.94
N GLY A 466 -1.15 -24.01 -7.70
CA GLY A 466 -0.60 -24.53 -8.95
C GLY A 466 0.80 -24.01 -9.21
N PHE A 467 1.56 -24.74 -10.02
CA PHE A 467 2.88 -24.35 -10.50
C PHE A 467 2.95 -24.60 -11.99
N THR A 468 3.48 -23.63 -12.74
CA THR A 468 3.74 -23.73 -14.18
C THR A 468 5.18 -23.31 -14.44
N ALA A 469 5.89 -24.00 -15.32
CA ALA A 469 7.23 -23.62 -15.75
C ALA A 469 7.40 -23.77 -17.26
N ARG A 470 8.10 -22.81 -17.88
CA ARG A 470 8.64 -22.91 -19.24
C ARG A 470 10.04 -23.52 -19.14
N VAL A 471 10.25 -24.63 -19.84
CA VAL A 471 11.43 -25.49 -19.70
C VAL A 471 11.93 -25.97 -21.05
N SER A 472 13.21 -26.31 -21.16
CA SER A 472 13.79 -26.98 -22.33
C SER A 472 14.68 -28.14 -21.89
N SER A 473 14.89 -29.14 -22.75
CA SER A 473 15.79 -30.25 -22.47
C SER A 473 16.31 -30.87 -23.76
N GLY A 474 17.63 -30.93 -23.87
CA GLY A 474 18.33 -31.70 -24.90
C GLY A 474 18.44 -33.20 -24.58
N GLY A 475 18.01 -33.63 -23.38
CA GLY A 475 18.14 -34.99 -22.87
C GLY A 475 16.79 -35.65 -22.57
N ALA A 476 16.77 -36.55 -21.59
CA ALA A 476 15.56 -37.26 -21.17
C ALA A 476 14.62 -36.40 -20.29
N GLY A 477 15.07 -35.22 -19.86
CA GLY A 477 14.37 -34.39 -18.89
C GLY A 477 14.57 -34.85 -17.44
N GLY A 478 13.59 -34.57 -16.58
CA GLY A 478 13.66 -34.88 -15.16
C GLY A 478 12.42 -34.41 -14.39
N THR A 479 12.59 -33.98 -13.15
CA THR A 479 11.49 -33.52 -12.29
C THR A 479 11.88 -32.25 -11.55
N VAL A 480 10.97 -31.28 -11.54
CA VAL A 480 11.00 -30.12 -10.66
C VAL A 480 10.07 -30.40 -9.47
N THR A 481 10.61 -30.35 -8.25
CA THR A 481 9.83 -30.42 -7.02
C THR A 481 9.79 -29.04 -6.36
N VAL A 482 8.58 -28.55 -6.09
CA VAL A 482 8.32 -27.24 -5.48
C VAL A 482 8.24 -27.40 -3.96
N ARG A 483 9.05 -26.63 -3.23
CA ARG A 483 9.17 -26.66 -1.77
C ARG A 483 8.99 -25.27 -1.16
N SER A 484 8.62 -25.23 0.12
CA SER A 484 8.50 -24.00 0.91
C SER A 484 9.62 -23.83 1.93
N GLY A 485 10.18 -22.63 2.01
CA GLY A 485 11.09 -22.18 3.07
C GLY A 485 12.55 -22.60 2.92
N SER A 486 12.83 -23.82 2.45
CA SER A 486 14.20 -24.31 2.21
C SER A 486 14.23 -25.48 1.22
N GLN A 487 15.42 -25.87 0.75
CA GLN A 487 15.60 -27.03 -0.14
C GLN A 487 15.21 -28.37 0.50
N THR A 488 15.13 -28.44 1.84
CA THR A 488 14.62 -29.61 2.58
C THR A 488 13.24 -29.36 3.18
N GLY A 489 12.60 -28.23 2.86
CA GLY A 489 11.30 -27.85 3.39
C GLY A 489 10.15 -28.67 2.82
N PRO A 490 8.91 -28.44 3.30
CA PRO A 490 7.72 -29.17 2.86
C PRO A 490 7.55 -29.13 1.34
N VAL A 491 7.24 -30.28 0.75
CA VAL A 491 6.91 -30.39 -0.68
C VAL A 491 5.47 -29.93 -0.90
N LEU A 492 5.28 -29.04 -1.86
CA LEU A 492 3.96 -28.53 -2.25
C LEU A 492 3.40 -29.30 -3.46
N GLY A 493 4.28 -29.72 -4.36
CA GLY A 493 3.95 -30.49 -5.55
C GLY A 493 5.19 -30.77 -6.39
N SER A 494 5.03 -31.51 -7.48
CA SER A 494 6.11 -31.80 -8.43
C SER A 494 5.57 -31.90 -9.84
N VAL A 495 6.42 -31.58 -10.82
CA VAL A 495 6.10 -31.66 -12.24
C VAL A 495 7.23 -32.33 -13.00
N THR A 496 6.87 -33.24 -13.90
CA THR A 496 7.82 -33.90 -14.80
C THR A 496 8.15 -32.97 -15.96
N VAL A 497 9.44 -32.81 -16.24
CA VAL A 497 9.95 -32.14 -17.43
C VAL A 497 10.32 -33.20 -18.47
N PRO A 498 9.65 -33.24 -19.64
CA PRO A 498 10.02 -34.17 -20.71
C PRO A 498 11.25 -33.69 -21.49
N GLY A 499 11.84 -34.58 -22.28
CA GLY A 499 12.78 -34.17 -23.34
C GLY A 499 12.05 -33.32 -24.38
N THR A 500 12.52 -32.10 -24.63
CA THR A 500 11.85 -31.15 -25.56
C THR A 500 12.46 -31.16 -26.97
N GLY A 501 13.47 -32.00 -27.19
CA GLY A 501 14.14 -32.18 -28.48
C GLY A 501 15.25 -31.16 -28.75
N GLY A 502 15.67 -30.38 -27.75
CA GLY A 502 16.77 -29.42 -27.87
C GLY A 502 16.73 -28.34 -26.78
N TRP A 503 17.88 -27.74 -26.49
CA TRP A 503 18.03 -26.72 -25.44
C TRP A 503 17.34 -25.38 -25.79
N ASP A 504 17.11 -25.11 -27.07
CA ASP A 504 16.36 -23.94 -27.53
C ASP A 504 14.89 -24.24 -27.86
N ASN A 505 14.42 -25.46 -27.60
CA ASN A 505 13.03 -25.87 -27.79
C ASN A 505 12.30 -25.85 -26.46
N PHE A 506 11.53 -24.79 -26.21
CA PHE A 506 10.84 -24.59 -24.93
C PHE A 506 9.42 -25.17 -24.95
N GLN A 507 9.02 -25.77 -23.82
CA GLN A 507 7.68 -26.26 -23.56
C GLN A 507 7.21 -25.80 -22.19
N THR A 508 5.89 -25.71 -22.01
CA THR A 508 5.30 -25.40 -20.71
C THR A 508 4.88 -26.69 -20.01
N VAL A 509 5.29 -26.86 -18.75
CA VAL A 509 4.85 -27.94 -17.87
C VAL A 509 4.11 -27.35 -16.67
N SER A 510 3.13 -28.06 -16.13
CA SER A 510 2.38 -27.58 -14.96
C SER A 510 1.94 -28.72 -14.04
N THR A 511 1.64 -28.36 -12.79
CA THR A 511 1.13 -29.28 -11.76
C THR A 511 0.26 -28.54 -10.75
N THR A 512 -0.67 -29.26 -10.13
CA THR A 512 -1.41 -28.77 -8.96
C THR A 512 -0.54 -28.89 -7.71
N LEU A 513 -0.53 -27.85 -6.89
CA LEU A 513 0.13 -27.87 -5.58
C LEU A 513 -0.91 -28.24 -4.52
N ASN A 514 -0.67 -29.37 -3.85
CA ASN A 514 -1.56 -29.92 -2.83
C ASN A 514 -1.00 -29.73 -1.40
N GLY A 515 0.29 -29.40 -1.26
CA GLY A 515 0.88 -29.03 0.02
C GLY A 515 0.72 -27.54 0.31
N SER A 516 0.80 -27.17 1.59
CA SER A 516 0.76 -25.78 2.05
C SER A 516 2.11 -25.30 2.55
N GLY A 517 2.37 -24.00 2.42
CA GLY A 517 3.60 -23.39 2.91
C GLY A 517 3.52 -21.87 2.91
N THR A 518 4.20 -21.21 3.83
CA THR A 518 4.20 -19.74 3.98
C THR A 518 5.56 -19.10 3.67
N GLY A 519 6.59 -19.91 3.44
CA GLY A 519 7.95 -19.46 3.15
C GLY A 519 8.22 -19.18 1.67
N PRO A 520 9.46 -18.79 1.33
CA PRO A 520 9.89 -18.61 -0.06
C PRO A 520 9.90 -19.93 -0.84
N VAL A 521 9.83 -19.84 -2.18
CA VAL A 521 9.92 -20.98 -3.09
C VAL A 521 11.33 -21.54 -3.13
N PHE A 522 11.44 -22.87 -3.07
CA PHE A 522 12.63 -23.63 -3.47
C PHE A 522 12.24 -24.66 -4.53
N LEU A 523 12.98 -24.69 -5.63
CA LEU A 523 12.89 -25.71 -6.68
C LEU A 523 14.04 -26.69 -6.49
N THR A 524 13.73 -27.96 -6.28
CA THR A 524 14.72 -29.04 -6.24
C THR A 524 14.59 -29.91 -7.47
N PHE A 525 15.71 -30.30 -8.05
CA PHE A 525 15.77 -30.97 -9.34
C PHE A 525 16.25 -32.41 -9.18
N SER A 526 15.59 -33.33 -9.87
CA SER A 526 15.94 -34.76 -9.83
C SER A 526 15.75 -35.41 -11.20
N GLY A 527 16.53 -36.46 -11.49
CA GLY A 527 16.51 -37.13 -12.77
C GLY A 527 17.64 -38.13 -12.95
N GLY A 528 17.97 -38.39 -14.22
CA GLY A 528 19.07 -39.28 -14.60
C GLY A 528 20.46 -38.68 -14.37
N SER A 529 21.46 -39.23 -15.07
CA SER A 529 22.83 -38.68 -15.05
C SER A 529 23.04 -37.66 -16.15
N GLY A 530 23.88 -36.63 -15.87
CA GLY A 530 24.12 -35.50 -16.76
C GLY A 530 23.00 -34.46 -16.73
N SER A 531 23.16 -33.41 -17.54
CA SER A 531 22.27 -32.26 -17.54
C SER A 531 20.83 -32.64 -17.90
N LEU A 532 19.90 -32.29 -17.02
CA LEU A 532 18.52 -32.75 -17.06
C LEU A 532 17.66 -31.90 -18.01
N PHE A 533 17.54 -30.61 -17.71
CA PHE A 533 16.70 -29.64 -18.39
C PHE A 533 17.10 -28.23 -17.93
N ASP A 534 16.56 -27.22 -18.60
CA ASP A 534 16.65 -25.82 -18.22
C ASP A 534 15.27 -25.31 -17.80
N VAL A 535 15.24 -24.36 -16.85
CA VAL A 535 14.04 -23.63 -16.44
C VAL A 535 14.18 -22.18 -16.87
N ASP A 536 13.36 -21.76 -17.82
CA ASP A 536 13.32 -20.41 -18.34
C ASP A 536 12.52 -19.49 -17.41
N THR A 537 11.24 -19.78 -17.21
CA THR A 537 10.39 -19.05 -16.27
C THR A 537 9.50 -20.00 -15.49
N PHE A 538 9.01 -19.58 -14.33
CA PHE A 538 7.94 -20.28 -13.62
C PHE A 538 6.93 -19.34 -12.97
N SER A 539 5.72 -19.81 -12.72
CA SER A 539 4.69 -19.05 -12.01
C SER A 539 3.93 -19.93 -11.03
N LEU A 540 3.35 -19.30 -10.01
CA LEU A 540 2.46 -19.95 -9.06
C LEU A 540 1.03 -19.48 -9.30
N THR A 541 0.13 -20.42 -9.58
CA THR A 541 -1.31 -20.18 -9.43
C THR A 541 -1.62 -20.16 -7.95
N ARG A 542 -2.37 -19.16 -7.49
CA ARG A 542 -2.81 -19.05 -6.10
C ARG A 542 -4.31 -19.21 -6.00
N SER A 543 -4.74 -19.75 -4.87
CA SER A 543 -6.10 -19.58 -4.40
C SER A 543 -6.37 -18.09 -4.24
N ASN A 544 -7.25 -17.54 -5.07
CA ASN A 544 -7.81 -16.21 -4.85
C ASN A 544 -8.78 -16.17 -3.65
N ALA A 545 -8.92 -17.29 -2.93
CA ALA A 545 -9.82 -17.46 -1.81
C ALA A 545 -9.06 -17.34 -0.47
N THR A 546 -9.59 -16.54 0.47
CA THR A 546 -9.17 -16.49 1.87
C THR A 546 -10.24 -17.16 2.72
N THR A 547 -9.90 -18.27 3.38
CA THR A 547 -10.80 -18.99 4.29
C THR A 547 -10.42 -18.69 5.75
N ALA A 548 -11.42 -18.56 6.61
CA ALA A 548 -11.27 -18.45 8.06
C ALA A 548 -12.33 -19.32 8.77
N GLU A 549 -11.98 -19.83 9.96
CA GLU A 549 -12.94 -20.48 10.85
C GLU A 549 -13.92 -19.43 11.38
N GLY A 550 -15.20 -19.77 11.53
CA GLY A 550 -16.23 -18.83 11.98
C GLY A 550 -15.92 -18.31 13.38
N GLU A 551 -15.45 -19.18 14.28
CA GLU A 551 -15.12 -18.85 15.65
C GLU A 551 -13.82 -18.05 15.80
N SER A 552 -13.05 -17.87 14.72
CA SER A 552 -11.78 -17.13 14.73
C SER A 552 -11.93 -15.60 14.68
N CYS A 553 -13.14 -15.09 14.91
CA CYS A 553 -13.40 -13.66 14.86
C CYS A 553 -12.56 -12.86 15.88
N SER A 554 -12.08 -11.69 15.49
CA SER A 554 -11.26 -10.81 16.32
C SER A 554 -12.06 -9.81 17.15
N SER A 555 -13.35 -9.68 16.86
CA SER A 555 -14.29 -8.79 17.53
C SER A 555 -15.70 -9.30 17.28
N GLN A 556 -16.59 -9.23 18.26
CA GLN A 556 -17.94 -9.78 18.13
C GLN A 556 -18.93 -9.13 19.09
N SER A 557 -20.22 -9.32 18.81
CA SER A 557 -21.33 -9.03 19.73
C SER A 557 -22.38 -10.13 19.63
N GLY A 558 -22.80 -10.66 20.77
CA GLY A 558 -23.90 -11.63 20.90
C GLY A 558 -23.56 -13.09 20.55
N VAL A 559 -22.55 -13.31 19.71
CA VAL A 559 -22.09 -14.65 19.31
C VAL A 559 -21.04 -15.24 20.24
N GLN A 560 -20.89 -16.57 20.22
CA GLN A 560 -19.84 -17.29 20.96
C GLN A 560 -19.54 -18.66 20.31
N PRO A 561 -18.36 -19.26 20.55
CA PRO A 561 -18.05 -20.58 20.01
C PRO A 561 -19.00 -21.67 20.52
N ALA A 562 -19.39 -22.61 19.64
CA ALA A 562 -20.15 -23.81 19.98
C ALA A 562 -19.42 -25.06 19.51
N ASP A 563 -19.38 -26.11 20.34
CA ASP A 563 -18.72 -27.37 20.00
C ASP A 563 -19.64 -28.24 19.12
N HIS A 564 -19.13 -28.66 17.95
CA HIS A 564 -19.85 -29.49 16.99
C HIS A 564 -18.92 -30.54 16.38
N ALA A 565 -19.29 -31.81 16.50
CA ALA A 565 -18.40 -32.91 16.11
C ALA A 565 -18.10 -32.92 14.60
N ASN A 566 -19.03 -32.43 13.78
CA ASN A 566 -18.91 -32.38 12.32
C ASN A 566 -18.46 -31.00 11.77
N ALA A 567 -18.07 -30.08 12.65
CA ALA A 567 -17.51 -28.79 12.30
C ALA A 567 -16.01 -28.88 12.00
N SER A 568 -15.52 -27.97 11.17
CA SER A 568 -14.09 -27.69 11.02
C SER A 568 -13.51 -27.32 12.38
N ALA A 569 -12.31 -27.82 12.70
CA ALA A 569 -11.70 -27.70 14.03
C ALA A 569 -12.57 -28.15 15.23
N GLY A 570 -13.71 -28.81 15.00
CA GLY A 570 -14.67 -29.24 16.03
C GLY A 570 -15.53 -28.12 16.62
N ARG A 571 -15.52 -26.91 16.05
CA ARG A 571 -16.23 -25.74 16.58
C ARG A 571 -16.85 -24.87 15.49
N THR A 572 -17.89 -24.16 15.84
CA THR A 572 -18.53 -23.12 15.02
C THR A 572 -18.59 -21.82 15.81
N LEU A 573 -18.84 -20.71 15.11
CA LEU A 573 -19.44 -19.52 15.70
C LEU A 573 -20.95 -19.75 15.82
N GLY A 574 -21.44 -19.85 17.04
CA GLY A 574 -22.84 -20.18 17.33
C GLY A 574 -23.54 -19.14 18.19
N TYR A 575 -24.72 -19.52 18.67
CA TYR A 575 -25.63 -18.68 19.45
C TYR A 575 -26.06 -17.39 18.72
N ILE A 576 -26.02 -17.43 17.40
CA ILE A 576 -26.27 -16.27 16.55
C ILE A 576 -27.75 -15.87 16.64
N GLU A 577 -28.03 -14.65 17.08
CA GLU A 577 -29.37 -14.05 17.06
C GLU A 577 -29.44 -12.86 16.08
N ASN A 578 -30.65 -12.35 15.85
CA ASN A 578 -30.85 -11.22 14.95
C ASN A 578 -30.21 -9.94 15.50
N GLY A 579 -29.30 -9.36 14.73
CA GLY A 579 -28.57 -8.12 15.08
C GLY A 579 -27.15 -8.36 15.58
N ASP A 580 -26.78 -9.62 15.81
CA ASP A 580 -25.43 -10.00 16.18
C ASP A 580 -24.44 -9.81 15.03
N TRP A 581 -23.15 -9.74 15.36
CA TRP A 581 -22.10 -9.57 14.37
C TRP A 581 -20.76 -10.13 14.81
N ALA A 582 -19.92 -10.43 13.82
CA ALA A 582 -18.54 -10.87 13.99
C ALA A 582 -17.61 -10.18 12.98
N GLY A 583 -16.46 -9.70 13.45
CA GLY A 583 -15.43 -9.02 12.66
C GLY A 583 -14.14 -9.82 12.62
N TYR A 584 -13.50 -9.87 11.44
CA TYR A 584 -12.31 -10.67 11.15
C TYR A 584 -11.20 -9.75 10.62
N SER A 585 -10.39 -9.21 11.54
CA SER A 585 -9.33 -8.24 11.23
C SER A 585 -8.26 -8.78 10.28
N SER A 586 -8.01 -10.08 10.29
CA SER A 586 -7.06 -10.76 9.39
C SER A 586 -7.62 -11.03 7.99
N VAL A 587 -8.92 -10.86 7.77
CA VAL A 587 -9.60 -11.16 6.50
C VAL A 587 -9.92 -9.84 5.79
N SER A 588 -9.08 -9.47 4.82
CA SER A 588 -9.28 -8.25 4.03
C SER A 588 -10.37 -8.44 2.98
N THR A 589 -11.29 -7.47 2.88
CA THR A 589 -12.32 -7.44 1.82
C THR A 589 -11.82 -6.83 0.51
N ALA A 590 -10.60 -6.29 0.47
CA ALA A 590 -10.04 -5.70 -0.73
C ALA A 590 -9.98 -6.70 -1.90
N GLY A 591 -10.52 -6.30 -3.06
CA GLY A 591 -10.58 -7.12 -4.27
C GLY A 591 -11.55 -8.32 -4.20
N ALA A 592 -12.35 -8.43 -3.14
CA ALA A 592 -13.28 -9.56 -3.00
C ALA A 592 -14.47 -9.44 -3.97
N THR A 593 -14.71 -10.51 -4.72
CA THR A 593 -15.77 -10.65 -5.71
C THR A 593 -16.78 -11.74 -5.34
N GLY A 594 -16.45 -12.60 -4.38
CA GLY A 594 -17.35 -13.65 -3.89
C GLY A 594 -17.20 -13.92 -2.40
N PHE A 595 -18.27 -14.43 -1.81
CA PHE A 595 -18.30 -14.93 -0.43
C PHE A 595 -18.98 -16.30 -0.40
N SER A 596 -18.47 -17.20 0.43
CA SER A 596 -19.16 -18.42 0.81
C SER A 596 -18.98 -18.73 2.29
N ALA A 597 -19.93 -19.47 2.86
CA ALA A 597 -19.89 -19.90 4.25
C ALA A 597 -20.42 -21.33 4.37
N ARG A 598 -19.74 -22.17 5.16
CA ARG A 598 -20.29 -23.44 5.65
C ARG A 598 -21.07 -23.14 6.92
N ILE A 599 -22.35 -23.52 6.95
CA ILE A 599 -23.30 -23.18 8.00
C ILE A 599 -24.10 -24.41 8.42
N SER A 600 -24.66 -24.40 9.63
CA SER A 600 -25.70 -25.35 10.06
C SER A 600 -26.84 -24.59 10.75
N SER A 601 -28.06 -25.11 10.75
CA SER A 601 -29.21 -24.43 11.33
C SER A 601 -30.23 -25.43 11.84
N GLY A 602 -30.31 -25.57 13.16
CA GLY A 602 -31.46 -26.14 13.86
C GLY A 602 -32.53 -25.09 14.23
N GLY A 603 -32.24 -23.81 14.00
CA GLY A 603 -33.11 -22.67 14.28
C GLY A 603 -34.01 -22.27 13.10
N SER A 604 -34.29 -20.97 12.98
CA SER A 604 -35.17 -20.42 11.93
C SER A 604 -34.47 -20.10 10.61
N GLY A 605 -33.14 -20.28 10.52
CA GLY A 605 -32.33 -19.76 9.43
C GLY A 605 -32.21 -18.23 9.50
N GLY A 606 -31.76 -17.59 8.43
CA GLY A 606 -31.59 -16.13 8.41
C GLY A 606 -30.82 -15.65 7.18
N ALA A 607 -29.99 -14.63 7.38
CA ALA A 607 -29.07 -14.15 6.37
C ALA A 607 -27.78 -13.60 6.99
N ILE A 608 -26.71 -13.67 6.22
CA ILE A 608 -25.40 -13.08 6.53
C ILE A 608 -25.22 -11.88 5.61
N GLN A 609 -25.04 -10.70 6.19
CA GLN A 609 -24.59 -9.51 5.48
C GLN A 609 -23.07 -9.42 5.52
N ILE A 610 -22.45 -9.31 4.35
CA ILE A 610 -21.00 -9.21 4.18
C ILE A 610 -20.65 -7.73 4.09
N ARG A 611 -19.91 -7.21 5.07
CA ARG A 611 -19.57 -5.78 5.18
C ARG A 611 -18.06 -5.56 5.24
N SER A 612 -17.62 -4.40 4.77
CA SER A 612 -16.22 -3.95 4.82
C SER A 612 -16.03 -2.90 5.92
N GLY A 613 -15.00 -3.07 6.75
CA GLY A 613 -14.49 -2.06 7.68
C GLY A 613 -15.12 -2.09 9.08
N SER A 614 -16.45 -2.20 9.17
CA SER A 614 -17.18 -2.29 10.44
C SER A 614 -18.54 -2.97 10.26
N GLN A 615 -19.24 -3.27 11.36
CA GLN A 615 -20.61 -3.81 11.33
C GLN A 615 -21.64 -2.86 10.69
N THR A 616 -21.33 -1.57 10.60
CA THR A 616 -22.14 -0.57 9.89
C THR A 616 -21.51 -0.11 8.58
N GLY A 617 -20.37 -0.69 8.20
CA GLY A 617 -19.62 -0.34 7.00
C GLY A 617 -20.30 -0.79 5.71
N THR A 618 -19.63 -0.54 4.58
CA THR A 618 -20.15 -0.79 3.23
C THR A 618 -20.66 -2.23 3.11
N LEU A 619 -21.93 -2.39 2.74
CA LEU A 619 -22.51 -3.70 2.40
C LEU A 619 -21.98 -4.13 1.04
N LEU A 620 -21.25 -5.25 1.02
CA LEU A 620 -20.67 -5.82 -0.18
C LEU A 620 -21.60 -6.85 -0.84
N GLY A 621 -22.39 -7.54 -0.03
CA GLY A 621 -23.35 -8.55 -0.47
C GLY A 621 -24.10 -9.16 0.71
N GLN A 622 -25.10 -9.98 0.39
CA GLN A 622 -25.87 -10.72 1.39
C GLN A 622 -26.12 -12.13 0.87
N VAL A 623 -26.13 -13.11 1.78
CA VAL A 623 -26.49 -14.50 1.47
C VAL A 623 -27.56 -14.98 2.46
N THR A 624 -28.59 -15.65 1.94
CA THR A 624 -29.62 -16.30 2.75
C THR A 624 -29.09 -17.61 3.32
N VAL A 625 -29.34 -17.86 4.60
CA VAL A 625 -29.01 -19.10 5.30
C VAL A 625 -30.29 -19.92 5.50
N PRO A 626 -30.42 -21.10 4.85
CA PRO A 626 -31.58 -21.96 5.03
C PRO A 626 -31.51 -22.75 6.34
N VAL A 627 -32.65 -23.29 6.75
CA VAL A 627 -32.71 -24.32 7.80
C VAL A 627 -32.13 -25.62 7.25
N THR A 628 -31.07 -26.14 7.85
CA THR A 628 -30.36 -27.34 7.38
C THR A 628 -30.88 -28.63 8.01
N GLY A 629 -31.86 -28.52 8.92
CA GLY A 629 -32.49 -29.66 9.59
C GLY A 629 -31.78 -30.12 10.87
N GLY A 630 -30.83 -29.32 11.39
CA GLY A 630 -30.13 -29.59 12.65
C GLY A 630 -28.76 -28.92 12.74
N TRP A 631 -28.25 -28.75 13.96
CA TRP A 631 -26.97 -28.09 14.23
C TRP A 631 -25.73 -28.87 13.76
N GLU A 632 -25.89 -30.17 13.47
CA GLU A 632 -24.83 -31.03 12.93
C GLU A 632 -24.91 -31.20 11.40
N ASN A 633 -25.94 -30.62 10.76
CA ASN A 633 -26.16 -30.75 9.32
C ASN A 633 -25.62 -29.51 8.61
N PHE A 634 -24.44 -29.62 8.02
CA PHE A 634 -23.77 -28.49 7.39
C PHE A 634 -24.08 -28.37 5.90
N GLN A 635 -24.26 -27.13 5.43
CA GLN A 635 -24.41 -26.76 4.03
C GLN A 635 -23.54 -25.55 3.69
N THR A 636 -23.13 -25.42 2.44
CA THR A 636 -22.43 -24.22 1.97
C THR A 636 -23.42 -23.27 1.30
N VAL A 637 -23.39 -22.02 1.72
CA VAL A 637 -24.11 -20.91 1.09
C VAL A 637 -23.11 -19.94 0.46
N SER A 638 -23.49 -19.26 -0.62
CA SER A 638 -22.59 -18.33 -1.32
C SER A 638 -23.32 -17.14 -1.94
N THR A 639 -22.60 -16.04 -2.15
CA THR A 639 -23.09 -14.85 -2.87
C THR A 639 -21.95 -14.13 -3.59
N THR A 640 -22.29 -13.35 -4.61
CA THR A 640 -21.34 -12.45 -5.29
C THR A 640 -21.25 -11.14 -4.53
N LEU A 641 -20.06 -10.53 -4.50
CA LEU A 641 -19.81 -9.25 -3.84
C LEU A 641 -19.66 -8.14 -4.88
N THR A 642 -20.40 -7.05 -4.66
CA THR A 642 -20.46 -5.90 -5.57
C THR A 642 -20.46 -4.62 -4.73
N GLY A 643 -19.30 -4.21 -4.23
CA GLY A 643 -19.14 -2.98 -3.45
C GLY A 643 -17.67 -2.59 -3.28
N PRO A 644 -17.34 -1.29 -3.17
CA PRO A 644 -15.97 -0.86 -2.92
C PRO A 644 -15.52 -1.35 -1.54
N ALA A 645 -14.42 -2.09 -1.50
CA ALA A 645 -13.98 -2.83 -0.32
C ALA A 645 -12.48 -2.59 -0.09
N THR A 646 -12.12 -2.14 1.12
CA THR A 646 -10.73 -1.82 1.49
C THR A 646 -10.40 -2.17 2.94
N GLY A 647 -11.39 -2.60 3.74
CA GLY A 647 -11.26 -2.86 5.17
C GLY A 647 -11.38 -4.33 5.56
N PRO A 648 -11.24 -4.65 6.86
CA PRO A 648 -11.49 -5.99 7.39
C PRO A 648 -12.93 -6.45 7.18
N LEU A 649 -13.15 -7.76 7.11
CA LEU A 649 -14.45 -8.38 6.95
C LEU A 649 -15.28 -8.25 8.23
N PHE A 650 -16.53 -7.82 8.09
CA PHE A 650 -17.56 -7.92 9.12
C PHE A 650 -18.76 -8.69 8.59
N LEU A 651 -19.26 -9.61 9.39
CA LEU A 651 -20.50 -10.33 9.15
C LEU A 651 -21.56 -9.81 10.12
N VAL A 652 -22.71 -9.39 9.60
CA VAL A 652 -23.88 -9.03 10.40
C VAL A 652 -24.98 -10.03 10.13
N PHE A 653 -25.52 -10.60 11.21
CA PHE A 653 -26.49 -11.67 11.15
C PHE A 653 -27.91 -11.11 11.32
N THR A 654 -28.80 -11.47 10.40
CA THR A 654 -30.17 -10.97 10.39
C THR A 654 -31.15 -12.13 10.26
N GLY A 655 -32.28 -12.07 10.95
CA GLY A 655 -33.26 -13.16 10.96
C GLY A 655 -34.45 -12.91 11.89
N GLY A 656 -35.15 -13.99 12.22
CA GLY A 656 -36.27 -13.99 13.17
C GLY A 656 -35.82 -13.95 14.63
N ALA A 657 -36.75 -14.25 15.55
CA ALA A 657 -36.43 -14.35 16.97
C ALA A 657 -35.75 -15.70 17.31
N GLY A 658 -34.86 -15.68 18.30
CA GLY A 658 -34.10 -16.85 18.78
C GLY A 658 -32.88 -17.17 17.91
N PHE A 659 -32.23 -18.30 18.21
CA PHE A 659 -31.02 -18.73 17.49
C PHE A 659 -31.31 -19.00 16.01
N LEU A 660 -30.49 -18.42 15.15
CA LEU A 660 -30.66 -18.43 13.69
C LEU A 660 -29.99 -19.65 13.08
N PHE A 661 -28.66 -19.71 13.15
CA PHE A 661 -27.77 -20.70 12.55
C PHE A 661 -26.38 -20.60 13.18
N ASP A 662 -25.50 -21.54 12.85
CA ASP A 662 -24.08 -21.56 13.20
C ASP A 662 -23.22 -21.37 11.94
N LEU A 663 -22.10 -20.68 12.10
CA LEU A 663 -21.10 -20.44 11.05
C LEU A 663 -19.84 -21.25 11.36
N ASP A 664 -19.54 -22.21 10.49
CA ASP A 664 -18.38 -23.09 10.61
C ASP A 664 -17.14 -22.49 9.95
N THR A 665 -17.20 -22.22 8.65
CA THR A 665 -16.11 -21.57 7.91
C THR A 665 -16.66 -20.49 6.99
N LEU A 666 -15.86 -19.46 6.73
CA LEU A 666 -16.14 -18.43 5.74
C LEU A 666 -15.01 -18.34 4.73
N THR A 667 -15.32 -17.98 3.50
CA THR A 667 -14.33 -17.81 2.43
C THR A 667 -14.66 -16.58 1.58
N LEU A 668 -13.69 -15.68 1.40
CA LEU A 668 -13.75 -14.60 0.42
C LEU A 668 -12.95 -14.95 -0.82
N THR A 669 -13.57 -14.91 -1.99
CA THR A 669 -12.92 -15.11 -3.30
C THR A 669 -12.63 -13.76 -3.94
N ARG A 670 -11.47 -13.62 -4.58
CA ARG A 670 -11.03 -12.42 -5.31
C ARG A 670 -10.98 -12.67 -6.82
N GLY A 671 -11.30 -11.62 -7.57
CA GLY A 671 -11.27 -11.60 -9.03
C GLY A 671 -9.87 -11.45 -9.57
#